data_AF-A0A316ZD86-F1
#
_entry.id   AF-A0A316ZD86-F1
#
_cell.length_a   1.000
_cell.length_b   1.000
_cell.length_c   1.000
_cell.angle_alpha   90.00
_cell.angle_beta   90.00
_cell.angle_gamma   90.00
#
_symmetry.space_group_name_H-M   'P 1'
#
loop_
_entity.id
_entity.type
_entity.pdbx_description
1 polymer ?
#
loop_
_entity_poly.entity_id
_entity_poly.type
_entity_poly.pdbx_seq_one_letter_code
_entity_poly.pdbx_strand_id
1 'polypeptide(L)'
;MASAAPPPRRPSAAVLLLLSAVLLPLLSWLRPAAPGCVLRYGDFHLRFSLPLLALAAAAARPLLTPLDMARLVLLPAIAFVWTTPWDNEIVRQGAWSYPPPCVMARVGWVPVEEYAFFIIQSLLTTLQAVLLLRWLAPTPARAHRPLLFLLPLGVFFLGARFARPGEHSYYAGMIAWWAALPLALLWWGTQGAWMAMPRTHKAMWAAAWLAPSALLCALDRFAIHRGTWHITETTSFNIFPLPDLPIEEMCFFLVTNLILISASLAFDTCALQLRRTHASQTTPLSPSYMPLRASSLAALWTAFVAAPTGPSAADADAEVAERVLSRASASFAAAARLLPWDLRRDLASLYALCRAADDAIDEAPLSAAEQRARLELLHAVGAAAFCQDEAQSDEAARAAVRSATQAYAAAKGSLGAQGLEELRACACACIPLRRLVPLALWQELLRGYAIDVALGGAGGRVFTQPQELLDYAQCVAGVVGEMCVRVVLGRSGAPVPRSLAVSRDVDAAPPREALALLLWQARRMGVALQLVNVARDVVGDARTLRRCYLVFERPEDAWMAPALAAGQLGDGTPSSKGPTAAQLRPHVLALLQRAEGLFASAAPALDDVPSRPARAGLRAACAVYFDIAQVIRHQPREAWERGDRAVVPKWRRAVVALRAVYA
;
A
#
# COMPACT_ATOMS: atom_id res chain seq x y z
N MET A 1 11.86 51.59 -0.40
CA MET A 1 10.45 51.40 -0.01
C MET A 1 10.33 49.99 0.56
N ALA A 2 10.09 49.89 1.88
CA ALA A 2 9.98 48.61 2.57
C ALA A 2 8.68 47.90 2.15
N SER A 3 8.81 46.73 1.53
CA SER A 3 7.69 45.84 1.21
C SER A 3 7.13 45.26 2.51
N ALA A 4 5.99 45.78 2.98
CA ALA A 4 5.26 45.22 4.10
C ALA A 4 4.91 43.75 3.82
N ALA A 5 5.31 42.85 4.72
CA ALA A 5 4.94 41.45 4.65
C ALA A 5 3.40 41.33 4.66
N PRO A 6 2.80 40.47 3.80
CA PRO A 6 1.37 40.29 3.79
C PRO A 6 0.88 39.80 5.17
N PRO A 7 -0.27 40.27 5.67
CA PRO A 7 -0.79 39.83 6.95
C PRO A 7 -0.98 38.32 6.97
N PRO A 8 -0.77 37.64 8.11
CA PRO A 8 -0.96 36.21 8.21
C PRO A 8 -2.38 35.84 7.77
N ARG A 9 -2.49 34.92 6.80
CA ARG A 9 -3.79 34.44 6.32
C ARG A 9 -4.55 33.86 7.50
N ARG A 10 -5.72 34.43 7.81
CA ARG A 10 -6.61 33.88 8.83
C ARG A 10 -6.92 32.42 8.47
N PRO A 11 -6.89 31.48 9.43
CA PRO A 11 -7.27 30.10 9.17
C PRO A 11 -8.68 30.06 8.60
N SER A 12 -8.91 29.19 7.60
CA SER A 12 -10.25 29.06 7.00
C SER A 12 -11.26 28.62 8.06
N ALA A 13 -12.54 28.95 7.84
CA ALA A 13 -13.62 28.54 8.74
C ALA A 13 -13.62 27.02 9.02
N ALA A 14 -13.25 26.21 8.02
CA ALA A 14 -13.09 24.76 8.15
C ALA A 14 -11.98 24.36 9.13
N VAL A 15 -10.84 25.05 9.13
CA VAL A 15 -9.71 24.79 10.06
C VAL A 15 -10.11 25.17 11.48
N LEU A 16 -10.83 26.28 11.66
CA LEU A 16 -11.34 26.69 12.97
C LEU A 16 -12.37 25.69 13.52
N LEU A 17 -13.29 25.20 12.67
CA LEU A 17 -14.24 24.14 13.01
C LEU A 17 -13.52 22.86 13.46
N LEU A 18 -12.50 22.41 12.73
CA LEU A 18 -11.72 21.22 13.07
C LEU A 18 -10.97 21.36 14.39
N LEU A 19 -10.28 22.48 14.61
CA LEU A 19 -9.60 22.76 15.88
C LEU A 19 -10.61 22.77 17.04
N SER A 20 -11.79 23.36 16.84
CA SER A 20 -12.83 23.40 17.85
C SER A 20 -13.43 22.01 18.16
N ALA A 21 -13.59 21.15 17.15
CA ALA A 21 -14.13 19.79 17.30
C ALA A 21 -13.23 18.86 18.13
N VAL A 22 -11.93 19.15 18.19
CA VAL A 22 -10.95 18.39 18.98
C VAL A 22 -10.66 19.07 20.32
N LEU A 23 -10.49 20.39 20.33
CA LEU A 23 -10.03 21.12 21.52
C LEU A 23 -11.14 21.42 22.52
N LEU A 24 -12.38 21.70 22.08
CA LEU A 24 -13.47 22.03 23.02
C LEU A 24 -13.87 20.86 23.93
N PRO A 25 -13.98 19.60 23.44
CA PRO A 25 -14.21 18.45 24.32
C PRO A 25 -13.06 18.22 25.30
N LEU A 26 -11.82 18.58 24.93
CA LEU A 26 -10.65 18.50 25.81
C LEU A 26 -10.57 19.66 26.81
N LEU A 27 -11.19 20.80 26.53
CA LEU A 27 -11.19 22.00 27.39
C LEU A 27 -12.41 22.10 28.31
N SER A 28 -13.43 21.25 28.11
CA SER A 28 -14.63 21.22 28.96
C SER A 28 -14.36 20.76 30.40
N TRP A 29 -13.15 20.26 30.68
CA TRP A 29 -12.67 19.86 32.00
C TRP A 29 -12.73 20.96 33.07
N LEU A 30 -12.97 22.21 32.66
CA LEU A 30 -12.94 23.39 33.53
C LEU A 30 -14.34 23.95 33.86
N ARG A 31 -15.44 23.32 33.44
CA ARG A 31 -16.80 23.83 33.64
C ARG A 31 -17.69 22.84 34.41
N PRO A 32 -18.68 23.33 35.18
CA PRO A 32 -19.67 22.48 35.85
C PRO A 32 -20.76 21.99 34.88
N ALA A 33 -21.34 20.82 35.20
CA ALA A 33 -22.36 20.15 34.40
C ALA A 33 -23.63 20.99 34.28
N ALA A 34 -24.28 20.94 33.12
CA ALA A 34 -25.52 21.68 32.88
C ALA A 34 -26.75 20.93 33.44
N PRO A 35 -27.67 21.61 34.15
CA PRO A 35 -28.88 20.99 34.71
C PRO A 35 -29.99 20.70 33.66
N GLY A 36 -29.72 20.91 32.37
CA GLY A 36 -30.70 20.71 31.29
C GLY A 36 -30.04 20.73 29.91
N CYS A 37 -30.86 20.58 28.86
CA CYS A 37 -30.38 20.53 27.48
C CYS A 37 -29.74 21.86 27.03
N VAL A 38 -28.41 21.92 26.99
CA VAL A 38 -27.66 23.08 26.47
C VAL A 38 -27.09 22.81 25.08
N LEU A 39 -26.99 21.54 24.68
CA LEU A 39 -26.55 21.12 23.37
C LEU A 39 -27.52 20.06 22.84
N ARG A 40 -28.22 20.39 21.74
CA ARG A 40 -29.08 19.41 21.07
C ARG A 40 -28.23 18.32 20.44
N TYR A 41 -28.77 17.11 20.35
CA TYR A 41 -28.03 15.96 19.87
C TYR A 41 -27.61 16.12 18.39
N GLY A 42 -28.50 16.65 17.54
CA GLY A 42 -28.14 16.99 16.16
C GLY A 42 -27.02 18.04 16.06
N ASP A 43 -27.04 19.06 16.91
CA ASP A 43 -25.98 20.09 16.97
C ASP A 43 -24.64 19.50 17.44
N PHE A 44 -24.67 18.52 18.34
CA PHE A 44 -23.48 17.79 18.76
C PHE A 44 -22.84 17.07 17.58
N HIS A 45 -23.61 16.30 16.79
CA HIS A 45 -23.05 15.64 15.61
C HIS A 45 -22.50 16.63 14.58
N LEU A 46 -23.24 17.72 14.30
CA LEU A 46 -22.81 18.75 13.33
C LEU A 46 -21.49 19.42 13.72
N ARG A 47 -21.25 19.64 15.02
CA ARG A 47 -20.08 20.36 15.51
C ARG A 47 -18.88 19.46 15.82
N PHE A 48 -19.11 18.21 16.18
CA PHE A 48 -18.06 17.32 16.67
C PHE A 48 -17.91 16.07 15.81
N SER A 49 -18.93 15.21 15.75
CA SER A 49 -18.79 13.88 15.12
C SER A 49 -18.62 13.97 13.59
N LEU A 50 -19.43 14.78 12.90
CA LEU A 50 -19.41 14.91 11.44
C LEU A 50 -18.14 15.61 10.92
N PRO A 51 -17.61 16.68 11.54
CA PRO A 51 -16.31 17.24 11.15
C PRO A 51 -15.14 16.25 11.29
N LEU A 52 -15.12 15.46 12.36
CA LEU A 52 -14.10 14.41 12.56
C LEU A 52 -14.23 13.31 11.50
N LEU A 53 -15.46 12.88 11.21
CA LEU A 53 -15.74 11.93 10.15
C LEU A 53 -15.31 12.47 8.77
N ALA A 54 -15.62 13.73 8.47
CA ALA A 54 -15.24 14.37 7.21
C ALA A 54 -13.71 14.47 7.06
N LEU A 55 -12.99 14.78 8.14
CA LEU A 55 -11.52 14.78 8.15
C LEU A 55 -10.97 13.38 7.88
N ALA A 56 -11.47 12.37 8.61
CA ALA A 56 -11.04 10.99 8.43
C ALA A 56 -11.32 10.50 7.00
N ALA A 57 -12.49 10.84 6.44
CA ALA A 57 -12.87 10.50 5.08
C ALA A 57 -11.98 11.22 4.05
N ALA A 58 -11.67 12.50 4.23
CA ALA A 58 -10.78 13.25 3.34
C ALA A 58 -9.35 12.69 3.35
N ALA A 59 -8.82 12.36 4.53
CA ALA A 59 -7.51 11.74 4.68
C ALA A 59 -7.48 10.32 4.08
N ALA A 60 -8.55 9.54 4.24
CA ALA A 60 -8.61 8.19 3.68
C ALA A 60 -8.88 8.18 2.17
N ARG A 61 -9.53 9.21 1.61
CA ARG A 61 -10.07 9.22 0.24
C ARG A 61 -9.13 8.72 -0.87
N PRO A 62 -7.87 9.20 -1.00
CA PRO A 62 -6.97 8.71 -2.06
C PRO A 62 -6.47 7.28 -1.81
N LEU A 63 -6.69 6.77 -0.59
CA LEU A 63 -6.15 5.53 -0.07
C LEU A 63 -7.21 4.41 0.03
N LEU A 64 -8.50 4.74 -0.07
CA LEU A 64 -9.62 3.79 0.03
C LEU A 64 -9.60 2.78 -1.12
N THR A 65 -9.51 1.50 -0.75
CA THR A 65 -9.62 0.37 -1.69
C THR A 65 -11.08 -0.05 -1.90
N PRO A 66 -11.41 -0.75 -3.00
CA PRO A 66 -12.72 -1.40 -3.14
C PRO A 66 -13.15 -2.24 -1.93
N LEU A 67 -12.22 -2.96 -1.28
CA LEU A 67 -12.53 -3.69 -0.04
C LEU A 67 -12.86 -2.75 1.13
N ASP A 68 -12.18 -1.61 1.24
CA ASP A 68 -12.50 -0.61 2.26
C ASP A 68 -13.87 0.01 2.01
N MET A 69 -14.21 0.28 0.75
CA MET A 69 -15.56 0.73 0.38
C MET A 69 -16.62 -0.31 0.76
N ALA A 70 -16.33 -1.60 0.59
CA ALA A 70 -17.21 -2.67 1.07
C ALA A 70 -17.39 -2.62 2.59
N ARG A 71 -16.31 -2.41 3.37
CA ARG A 71 -16.40 -2.25 4.83
C ARG A 71 -17.24 -1.04 5.22
N LEU A 72 -17.04 0.10 4.57
CA LEU A 72 -17.76 1.35 4.83
C LEU A 72 -19.25 1.28 4.48
N VAL A 73 -19.69 0.27 3.73
CA VAL A 73 -21.12 0.02 3.46
C VAL A 73 -21.66 -1.08 4.37
N LEU A 74 -20.96 -2.22 4.44
CA LEU A 74 -21.45 -3.41 5.12
C LEU A 74 -21.41 -3.28 6.65
N LEU A 75 -20.33 -2.73 7.22
CA LEU A 75 -20.20 -2.63 8.68
C LEU A 75 -21.25 -1.69 9.29
N PRO A 76 -21.48 -0.46 8.77
CA PRO A 76 -22.55 0.39 9.29
C PRO A 76 -23.94 -0.22 9.10
N ALA A 77 -24.20 -0.91 7.98
CA ALA A 77 -25.49 -1.57 7.75
C ALA A 77 -25.74 -2.72 8.74
N ILE A 78 -24.74 -3.56 8.98
CA ILE A 78 -24.82 -4.65 9.97
C ILE A 78 -25.00 -4.08 11.38
N ALA A 79 -24.20 -3.07 11.75
CA ALA A 79 -24.30 -2.41 13.04
C ALA A 79 -25.70 -1.80 13.24
N PHE A 80 -26.23 -1.10 12.25
CA PHE A 80 -27.57 -0.52 12.31
C PHE A 80 -28.64 -1.57 12.57
N VAL A 81 -28.65 -2.67 11.80
CA VAL A 81 -29.65 -3.74 11.94
C VAL A 81 -29.51 -4.47 13.28
N TRP A 82 -28.28 -4.77 13.71
CA TRP A 82 -28.01 -5.51 14.95
C TRP A 82 -28.31 -4.69 16.20
N THR A 83 -27.97 -3.40 16.20
CA THR A 83 -28.11 -2.51 17.37
C THR A 83 -29.52 -1.97 17.53
N THR A 84 -30.25 -1.71 16.45
CA THR A 84 -31.63 -1.16 16.49
C THR A 84 -32.56 -1.83 17.51
N PRO A 85 -32.75 -3.17 17.52
CA PRO A 85 -33.66 -3.81 18.47
C PRO A 85 -33.14 -3.74 19.91
N TRP A 86 -31.83 -3.85 20.11
CA TRP A 86 -31.19 -3.77 21.42
C TRP A 86 -31.37 -2.38 22.05
N ASP A 87 -31.14 -1.34 21.25
CA ASP A 87 -31.20 0.05 21.69
C ASP A 87 -32.63 0.48 22.04
N ASN A 88 -33.61 0.03 21.26
CA ASN A 88 -35.02 0.27 21.58
C ASN A 88 -35.44 -0.38 22.90
N GLU A 89 -34.96 -1.59 23.18
CA GLU A 89 -35.30 -2.28 24.43
C GLU A 89 -34.63 -1.61 25.63
N ILE A 90 -33.37 -1.19 25.51
CA ILE A 90 -32.62 -0.63 26.62
C ILE A 90 -33.13 0.77 27.01
N VAL A 91 -33.51 1.58 26.02
CA VAL A 91 -34.17 2.88 26.25
C VAL A 91 -35.58 2.70 26.79
N ARG A 92 -36.34 1.70 26.30
CA ARG A 92 -37.68 1.39 26.82
C ARG A 92 -37.65 1.02 28.31
N GLN A 93 -36.60 0.35 28.76
CA GLN A 93 -36.41 -0.06 30.15
C GLN A 93 -35.76 1.03 31.02
N GLY A 94 -35.50 2.20 30.44
CA GLY A 94 -35.00 3.37 31.17
C GLY A 94 -33.54 3.27 31.58
N ALA A 95 -32.69 2.54 30.84
CA ALA A 95 -31.26 2.51 31.13
C ALA A 95 -30.59 3.89 30.92
N TRP A 96 -31.09 4.63 29.94
CA TRP A 96 -30.75 6.04 29.72
C TRP A 96 -31.93 6.77 29.09
N SER A 97 -31.85 8.10 29.08
CA SER A 97 -32.92 8.94 28.59
C SER A 97 -32.41 10.20 27.87
N TYR A 98 -33.28 10.77 27.05
CA TYR A 98 -33.00 12.00 26.29
C TYR A 98 -34.05 13.06 26.63
N PRO A 99 -33.64 14.27 27.05
CA PRO A 99 -34.57 15.37 27.25
C PRO A 99 -35.35 15.68 25.96
N PRO A 100 -36.68 15.86 25.99
CA PRO A 100 -37.45 16.21 24.80
C PRO A 100 -36.92 17.38 23.96
N PRO A 101 -36.41 18.50 24.53
CA PRO A 101 -35.88 19.60 23.71
C PRO A 101 -34.52 19.30 23.06
N CYS A 102 -33.87 18.19 23.41
CA CYS A 102 -32.55 17.79 22.93
C CYS A 102 -32.59 16.89 21.70
N VAL A 103 -33.76 16.36 21.35
CA VAL A 103 -33.95 15.42 20.24
C VAL A 103 -34.92 15.97 19.19
N MET A 104 -34.66 15.68 17.93
CA MET A 104 -35.49 16.14 16.81
C MET A 104 -36.74 15.29 16.63
N ALA A 105 -36.58 13.97 16.66
CA ALA A 105 -37.66 13.00 16.48
C ALA A 105 -37.24 11.64 17.06
N ARG A 106 -38.22 10.74 17.27
CA ARG A 106 -37.98 9.36 17.71
C ARG A 106 -38.58 8.37 16.73
N VAL A 107 -37.90 7.23 16.55
CA VAL A 107 -38.44 6.05 15.87
C VAL A 107 -38.42 4.92 16.89
N GLY A 108 -39.60 4.45 17.28
CA GLY A 108 -39.73 3.63 18.48
C GLY A 108 -39.43 4.45 19.74
N TRP A 109 -38.52 3.98 20.58
CA TRP A 109 -38.11 4.65 21.82
C TRP A 109 -36.87 5.54 21.64
N VAL A 110 -36.13 5.33 20.54
CA VAL A 110 -34.80 5.88 20.31
C VAL A 110 -34.85 7.13 19.41
N PRO A 111 -34.06 8.19 19.67
CA PRO A 111 -33.96 9.37 18.82
C PRO A 111 -33.35 9.07 17.44
N VAL A 112 -33.76 9.82 16.40
CA VAL A 112 -33.18 9.72 15.04
C VAL A 112 -31.67 9.97 15.02
N GLU A 113 -31.19 10.81 15.94
CA GLU A 113 -29.77 11.13 16.11
C GLU A 113 -28.95 9.93 16.61
N GLU A 114 -29.52 9.07 17.45
CA GLU A 114 -28.85 7.86 17.94
C GLU A 114 -28.67 6.83 16.80
N TYR A 115 -29.68 6.69 15.94
CA TYR A 115 -29.54 5.91 14.70
C TYR A 115 -28.45 6.47 13.78
N ALA A 116 -28.30 7.79 13.71
CA ALA A 116 -27.21 8.42 12.99
C ALA A 116 -25.86 8.14 13.66
N PHE A 117 -25.81 8.12 14.98
CA PHE A 117 -24.62 7.77 15.76
C PHE A 117 -24.10 6.37 15.42
N PHE A 118 -24.96 5.35 15.28
CA PHE A 118 -24.55 3.99 14.87
C PHE A 118 -23.74 4.01 13.57
N ILE A 119 -24.20 4.79 12.60
CA ILE A 119 -23.55 4.94 11.29
C ILE A 119 -22.26 5.75 11.41
N ILE A 120 -22.31 6.89 12.11
CA ILE A 120 -21.17 7.79 12.28
C ILE A 120 -20.02 7.09 12.99
N GLN A 121 -20.28 6.40 14.11
CA GLN A 121 -19.28 5.62 14.84
C GLN A 121 -18.68 4.54 13.94
N SER A 122 -19.54 3.75 13.28
CA SER A 122 -19.08 2.66 12.41
C SER A 122 -18.16 3.16 11.30
N LEU A 123 -18.51 4.27 10.65
CA LEU A 123 -17.68 4.90 9.63
C LEU A 123 -16.39 5.47 10.20
N LEU A 124 -16.44 6.20 11.31
CA LEU A 124 -15.27 6.83 11.92
C LEU A 124 -14.22 5.79 12.32
N THR A 125 -14.63 4.76 13.05
CA THR A 125 -13.75 3.67 13.48
C THR A 125 -13.19 2.90 12.28
N THR A 126 -14.02 2.61 11.26
CA THR A 126 -13.55 1.91 10.05
C THR A 126 -12.54 2.75 9.27
N LEU A 127 -12.77 4.05 9.09
CA LEU A 127 -11.83 4.96 8.40
C LEU A 127 -10.51 5.09 9.15
N GLN A 128 -10.56 5.20 10.48
CA GLN A 128 -9.36 5.22 11.30
C GLN A 128 -8.60 3.89 11.22
N ALA A 129 -9.30 2.76 11.22
CA ALA A 129 -8.71 1.45 11.00
C ALA A 129 -7.99 1.38 9.65
N VAL A 130 -8.60 1.89 8.57
CA VAL A 130 -7.95 1.96 7.25
C VAL A 130 -6.68 2.80 7.30
N LEU A 131 -6.73 3.99 7.92
CA LEU A 131 -5.57 4.88 8.01
C LEU A 131 -4.40 4.28 8.81
N LEU A 132 -4.70 3.52 9.87
CA LEU A 132 -3.69 2.93 10.74
C LEU A 132 -3.22 1.55 10.28
N LEU A 133 -4.10 0.71 9.74
CA LEU A 133 -3.80 -0.70 9.46
C LEU A 133 -3.43 -0.97 8.00
N ARG A 134 -3.72 -0.07 7.04
CA ARG A 134 -3.38 -0.26 5.61
C ARG A 134 -1.91 -0.58 5.35
N TRP A 135 -1.03 -0.14 6.24
CA TRP A 135 0.42 -0.29 6.10
C TRP A 135 0.86 -1.73 6.33
N LEU A 136 0.01 -2.53 6.97
CA LEU A 136 0.26 -3.90 7.39
C LEU A 136 -0.25 -4.87 6.31
N ALA A 137 0.55 -5.87 5.98
CA ALA A 137 0.05 -7.01 5.19
C ALA A 137 -0.73 -7.95 6.12
N PRO A 138 -1.80 -8.59 5.64
CA PRO A 138 -2.49 -9.62 6.41
C PRO A 138 -1.55 -10.81 6.64
N THR A 139 -1.57 -11.34 7.87
CA THR A 139 -0.75 -12.49 8.25
C THR A 139 -1.51 -13.80 8.05
N PRO A 140 -0.88 -14.84 7.45
CA PRO A 140 -1.44 -16.19 7.42
C PRO A 140 -1.89 -16.63 8.82
N ALA A 141 -3.10 -17.16 8.93
CA ALA A 141 -3.58 -17.67 10.21
C ALA A 141 -2.78 -18.89 10.67
N ARG A 142 -2.48 -18.95 11.96
CA ARG A 142 -1.87 -20.14 12.58
C ARG A 142 -2.96 -21.12 13.02
N ALA A 143 -2.66 -22.42 12.93
CA ALA A 143 -3.46 -23.44 13.59
C ALA A 143 -3.56 -23.14 15.10
N HIS A 144 -4.76 -23.21 15.65
CA HIS A 144 -5.02 -22.80 17.02
C HIS A 144 -6.11 -23.66 17.65
N ARG A 145 -6.06 -23.77 18.98
CA ARG A 145 -7.23 -24.20 19.75
C ARG A 145 -8.18 -23.01 19.86
N PRO A 146 -9.48 -23.23 19.66
CA PRO A 146 -10.42 -22.12 19.58
C PRO A 146 -10.79 -21.71 21.03
N LEU A 147 -9.85 -21.14 21.79
CA LEU A 147 -10.10 -20.73 23.18
C LEU A 147 -10.64 -19.31 23.26
N LEU A 148 -10.27 -18.43 22.32
CA LEU A 148 -10.68 -17.02 22.35
C LEU A 148 -12.13 -16.81 21.90
N PHE A 149 -12.73 -17.71 21.13
CA PHE A 149 -14.16 -17.64 20.80
C PHE A 149 -15.07 -18.14 21.95
N LEU A 150 -14.56 -19.00 22.84
CA LEU A 150 -15.31 -19.50 24.00
C LEU A 150 -15.51 -18.41 25.06
N LEU A 151 -14.56 -17.47 25.17
CA LEU A 151 -14.64 -16.38 26.14
C LEU A 151 -15.88 -15.50 25.93
N PRO A 152 -16.15 -14.95 24.72
CA PRO A 152 -17.40 -14.24 24.45
C PRO A 152 -18.64 -15.09 24.72
N LEU A 153 -18.63 -16.39 24.45
CA LEU A 153 -19.77 -17.26 24.75
C LEU A 153 -20.07 -17.35 26.26
N GLY A 154 -19.03 -17.41 27.11
CA GLY A 154 -19.21 -17.31 28.55
C GLY A 154 -19.77 -15.95 28.99
N VAL A 155 -19.27 -14.86 28.39
CA VAL A 155 -19.76 -13.49 28.61
C VAL A 155 -21.23 -13.35 28.18
N PHE A 156 -21.66 -14.05 27.13
CA PHE A 156 -23.07 -14.06 26.70
C PHE A 156 -24.00 -14.55 27.80
N PHE A 157 -23.73 -15.74 28.36
CA PHE A 157 -24.57 -16.31 29.41
C PHE A 157 -24.54 -15.49 30.69
N LEU A 158 -23.38 -14.94 31.06
CA LEU A 158 -23.25 -14.06 32.22
C LEU A 158 -24.01 -12.75 32.01
N GLY A 159 -23.88 -12.14 30.82
CA GLY A 159 -24.60 -10.92 30.44
C GLY A 159 -26.11 -11.12 30.47
N ALA A 160 -26.61 -12.22 29.88
CA ALA A 160 -28.03 -12.57 29.90
C ALA A 160 -28.56 -12.79 31.33
N ARG A 161 -27.73 -13.34 32.23
CA ARG A 161 -28.06 -13.57 33.65
C ARG A 161 -28.19 -12.26 34.44
N PHE A 162 -27.46 -11.21 34.06
CA PHE A 162 -27.43 -9.89 34.70
C PHE A 162 -28.27 -8.82 33.98
N ALA A 163 -28.74 -9.08 32.76
CA ALA A 163 -29.63 -8.19 32.01
C ALA A 163 -31.09 -8.23 32.53
N ARG A 164 -31.27 -8.00 33.84
CA ARG A 164 -32.57 -7.98 34.51
C ARG A 164 -33.09 -6.55 34.65
N PRO A 165 -34.24 -6.21 34.06
CA PRO A 165 -34.79 -4.85 34.15
C PRO A 165 -34.94 -4.37 35.59
N GLY A 166 -34.55 -3.12 35.84
CA GLY A 166 -34.62 -2.49 37.16
C GLY A 166 -33.50 -2.84 38.14
N GLU A 167 -32.55 -3.72 37.77
CA GLU A 167 -31.35 -3.98 38.58
C GLU A 167 -30.17 -3.09 38.12
N HIS A 168 -29.27 -2.72 39.04
CA HIS A 168 -28.04 -1.97 38.74
C HIS A 168 -27.13 -2.67 37.72
N SER A 169 -27.27 -3.98 37.54
CA SER A 169 -26.48 -4.76 36.58
C SER A 169 -27.07 -4.79 35.17
N TYR A 170 -28.27 -4.22 34.98
CA TYR A 170 -29.03 -4.29 33.72
C TYR A 170 -28.23 -3.77 32.54
N TYR A 171 -27.68 -2.55 32.62
CA TYR A 171 -26.99 -1.93 31.50
C TYR A 171 -25.74 -2.74 31.10
N ALA A 172 -24.89 -3.07 32.06
CA ALA A 172 -23.71 -3.89 31.82
C ALA A 172 -24.05 -5.29 31.27
N GLY A 173 -25.10 -5.93 31.80
CA GLY A 173 -25.60 -7.21 31.32
C GLY A 173 -26.05 -7.14 29.86
N MET A 174 -26.79 -6.08 29.51
CA MET A 174 -27.27 -5.81 28.15
C MET A 174 -26.12 -5.61 27.17
N ILE A 175 -25.09 -4.83 27.52
CA ILE A 175 -23.88 -4.68 26.69
C ILE A 175 -23.19 -6.04 26.50
N ALA A 176 -23.02 -6.80 27.58
CA ALA A 176 -22.26 -8.04 27.59
C ALA A 176 -22.85 -9.10 26.64
N TRP A 177 -24.15 -9.39 26.72
CA TRP A 177 -24.74 -10.42 25.85
C TRP A 177 -24.84 -9.96 24.39
N TRP A 178 -25.14 -8.68 24.15
CA TRP A 178 -25.25 -8.11 22.82
C TRP A 178 -23.92 -8.12 22.07
N ALA A 179 -22.83 -7.72 22.73
CA ALA A 179 -21.50 -7.70 22.14
C ALA A 179 -20.89 -9.10 21.99
N ALA A 180 -21.25 -10.03 22.87
CA ALA A 180 -20.67 -11.36 22.91
C ALA A 180 -20.90 -12.18 21.62
N LEU A 181 -22.09 -12.13 21.03
CA LEU A 181 -22.43 -12.89 19.82
C LEU A 181 -21.57 -12.53 18.59
N PRO A 182 -21.52 -11.25 18.15
CA PRO A 182 -20.67 -10.87 17.03
C PRO A 182 -19.18 -11.10 17.35
N LEU A 183 -18.73 -10.89 18.59
CA LEU A 183 -17.35 -11.20 18.97
C LEU A 183 -17.06 -12.71 18.89
N ALA A 184 -17.93 -13.58 19.40
CA ALA A 184 -17.75 -15.03 19.30
C ALA A 184 -17.58 -15.46 17.83
N LEU A 185 -18.44 -14.95 16.95
CA LEU A 185 -18.38 -15.22 15.51
C LEU A 185 -17.08 -14.71 14.90
N LEU A 186 -16.70 -13.45 15.15
CA LEU A 186 -15.51 -12.84 14.56
C LEU A 186 -14.22 -13.50 15.04
N TRP A 187 -14.12 -13.83 16.33
CA TRP A 187 -12.94 -14.49 16.89
C TRP A 187 -12.83 -15.94 16.45
N TRP A 188 -13.93 -16.63 16.14
CA TRP A 188 -13.89 -17.94 15.50
C TRP A 188 -13.05 -17.90 14.20
N GLY A 189 -13.35 -16.95 13.30
CA GLY A 189 -12.66 -16.84 12.00
C GLY A 189 -11.30 -16.13 12.04
N THR A 190 -11.05 -15.26 13.01
CA THR A 190 -9.87 -14.35 12.97
C THR A 190 -8.81 -14.59 14.02
N GLN A 191 -9.09 -15.36 15.07
CA GLN A 191 -8.14 -15.55 16.18
C GLN A 191 -6.78 -16.10 15.72
N GLY A 192 -6.77 -17.02 14.75
CA GLY A 192 -5.55 -17.59 14.19
C GLY A 192 -4.68 -16.54 13.48
N ALA A 193 -5.31 -15.61 12.75
CA ALA A 193 -4.63 -14.50 12.09
C ALA A 193 -4.09 -13.52 13.13
N TRP A 194 -4.91 -13.11 14.11
CA TRP A 194 -4.49 -12.22 15.19
C TRP A 194 -3.34 -12.80 16.01
N MET A 195 -3.38 -14.10 16.35
CA MET A 195 -2.30 -14.76 17.09
C MET A 195 -0.97 -14.75 16.31
N ALA A 196 -1.02 -14.96 15.00
CA ALA A 196 0.14 -14.95 14.11
C ALA A 196 0.74 -13.56 13.89
N MET A 197 -0.01 -12.48 14.16
CA MET A 197 0.49 -11.11 13.97
C MET A 197 1.74 -10.82 14.80
N PRO A 198 2.77 -10.17 14.22
CA PRO A 198 3.89 -9.63 14.96
C PRO A 198 3.46 -8.64 16.04
N ARG A 199 4.27 -8.47 17.09
CA ARG A 199 3.99 -7.53 18.20
C ARG A 199 3.72 -6.10 17.73
N THR A 200 4.46 -5.63 16.71
CA THR A 200 4.26 -4.30 16.12
C THR A 200 2.90 -4.15 15.44
N HIS A 201 2.44 -5.20 14.76
CA HIS A 201 1.12 -5.21 14.11
C HIS A 201 0.00 -5.24 15.14
N LYS A 202 0.16 -6.04 16.22
CA LYS A 202 -0.77 -6.05 17.36
C LYS A 202 -0.87 -4.69 18.05
N ALA A 203 0.24 -3.97 18.21
CA ALA A 203 0.24 -2.64 18.78
C ALA A 203 -0.53 -1.63 17.90
N MET A 204 -0.35 -1.68 16.58
CA MET A 204 -1.11 -0.82 15.65
C MET A 204 -2.59 -1.19 15.60
N TRP A 205 -2.92 -2.48 15.64
CA TRP A 205 -4.28 -2.98 15.77
C TRP A 205 -4.94 -2.51 17.08
N ALA A 206 -4.22 -2.59 18.19
CA ALA A 206 -4.69 -2.07 19.48
C ALA A 206 -4.86 -0.55 19.45
N ALA A 207 -3.98 0.20 18.78
CA ALA A 207 -4.15 1.63 18.60
C ALA A 207 -5.40 1.96 17.77
N ALA A 208 -5.67 1.21 16.71
CA ALA A 208 -6.89 1.34 15.90
C ALA A 208 -8.18 1.03 16.68
N TRP A 209 -8.08 0.25 17.75
CA TRP A 209 -9.18 -0.04 18.66
C TRP A 209 -9.33 1.01 19.78
N LEU A 210 -8.24 1.32 20.49
CA LEU A 210 -8.26 2.16 21.68
C LEU A 210 -8.41 3.65 21.35
N ALA A 211 -7.84 4.12 20.24
CA ALA A 211 -7.93 5.54 19.85
C ALA A 211 -9.37 6.02 19.56
N PRO A 212 -10.19 5.34 18.73
CA PRO A 212 -11.59 5.74 18.55
C PRO A 212 -12.39 5.58 19.85
N SER A 213 -12.11 4.55 20.65
CA SER A 213 -12.78 4.35 21.93
C SER A 213 -12.54 5.52 22.89
N ALA A 214 -11.29 5.94 23.05
CA ALA A 214 -10.93 7.08 23.90
C ALA A 214 -11.52 8.40 23.38
N LEU A 215 -11.52 8.60 22.05
CA LEU A 215 -12.13 9.78 21.41
C LEU A 215 -13.64 9.83 21.68
N LEU A 216 -14.34 8.71 21.50
CA LEU A 216 -15.79 8.63 21.72
C LEU A 216 -16.14 8.81 23.20
N CYS A 217 -15.40 8.20 24.13
CA CYS A 217 -15.56 8.48 25.56
C CYS A 217 -15.45 9.98 25.88
N ALA A 218 -14.48 10.68 25.27
CA ALA A 218 -14.29 12.11 25.50
C ALA A 218 -15.43 12.96 24.91
N LEU A 219 -15.87 12.63 23.70
CA LEU A 219 -16.99 13.30 23.03
C LEU A 219 -18.30 13.06 23.77
N ASP A 220 -18.53 11.85 24.23
CA ASP A 220 -19.78 11.47 24.85
C ASP A 220 -19.91 12.01 26.27
N ARG A 221 -18.82 11.96 27.06
CA ARG A 221 -18.73 12.71 28.33
C ARG A 221 -19.09 14.18 28.12
N PHE A 222 -18.57 14.80 27.07
CA PHE A 222 -18.89 16.19 26.75
C PHE A 222 -20.38 16.38 26.44
N ALA A 223 -21.01 15.44 25.72
CA ALA A 223 -22.45 15.46 25.43
C ALA A 223 -23.30 15.35 26.72
N ILE A 224 -22.98 14.37 27.59
CA ILE A 224 -23.65 14.15 28.88
C ILE A 224 -23.52 15.40 29.76
N HIS A 225 -22.31 15.95 29.88
CA HIS A 225 -22.03 17.14 30.68
C HIS A 225 -22.80 18.39 30.20
N ARG A 226 -23.24 18.41 28.93
CA ARG A 226 -24.06 19.48 28.33
C ARG A 226 -25.55 19.17 28.32
N GLY A 227 -25.97 18.10 28.99
CA GLY A 227 -27.36 17.68 29.14
C GLY A 227 -27.97 17.14 27.85
N THR A 228 -27.15 16.63 26.92
CA THR A 228 -27.64 16.06 25.65
C THR A 228 -28.48 14.81 25.91
N TRP A 229 -28.00 13.97 26.82
CA TRP A 229 -28.62 12.74 27.27
C TRP A 229 -28.04 12.35 28.65
N HIS A 230 -28.67 11.40 29.34
CA HIS A 230 -28.28 11.00 30.70
C HIS A 230 -28.47 9.50 30.92
N ILE A 231 -27.49 8.87 31.58
CA ILE A 231 -27.49 7.45 31.96
C ILE A 231 -28.09 7.30 33.34
N THR A 232 -29.06 6.40 33.48
CA THR A 232 -29.82 6.24 34.72
C THR A 232 -29.03 5.43 35.76
N GLU A 233 -28.91 5.98 36.96
CA GLU A 233 -28.13 5.42 38.08
C GLU A 233 -28.75 4.13 38.66
N THR A 234 -30.06 3.93 38.51
CA THR A 234 -30.77 2.74 39.03
C THR A 234 -30.49 1.48 38.23
N THR A 235 -30.06 1.62 36.98
CA THR A 235 -29.79 0.52 36.03
C THR A 235 -28.31 0.36 35.70
N SER A 236 -27.46 1.15 36.35
CA SER A 236 -26.00 1.13 36.22
C SER A 236 -25.33 0.90 37.58
N PHE A 237 -24.08 0.47 37.55
CA PHE A 237 -23.24 0.20 38.72
C PHE A 237 -22.82 1.47 39.46
N ASN A 238 -22.98 2.65 38.85
CA ASN A 238 -22.54 3.93 39.41
C ASN A 238 -21.03 4.01 39.70
N ILE A 239 -20.23 3.36 38.84
CA ILE A 239 -18.77 3.44 38.88
C ILE A 239 -18.33 4.42 37.79
N PHE A 240 -17.65 5.51 38.17
CA PHE A 240 -17.28 6.60 37.26
C PHE A 240 -15.75 6.77 37.19
N PRO A 241 -15.05 6.06 36.30
CA PRO A 241 -13.59 6.23 36.13
C PRO A 241 -13.21 7.62 35.64
N LEU A 242 -14.12 8.28 34.91
CA LEU A 242 -14.05 9.69 34.53
C LEU A 242 -15.31 10.39 35.07
N PRO A 243 -15.22 11.67 35.49
CA PRO A 243 -16.41 12.38 35.94
C PRO A 243 -17.48 12.41 34.85
N ASP A 244 -18.73 12.15 35.22
CA ASP A 244 -19.91 12.12 34.33
C ASP A 244 -19.92 10.98 33.28
N LEU A 245 -18.96 10.04 33.30
CA LEU A 245 -18.92 8.91 32.37
C LEU A 245 -18.82 7.56 33.12
N PRO A 246 -19.90 6.77 33.17
CA PRO A 246 -19.91 5.49 33.87
C PRO A 246 -19.05 4.43 33.15
N ILE A 247 -18.61 3.42 33.90
CA ILE A 247 -17.76 2.34 33.39
C ILE A 247 -18.44 1.56 32.27
N GLU A 248 -19.76 1.42 32.30
CA GLU A 248 -20.56 0.78 31.27
C GLU A 248 -20.44 1.48 29.93
N GLU A 249 -20.44 2.81 29.92
CA GLU A 249 -20.33 3.61 28.69
C GLU A 249 -18.93 3.50 28.09
N MET A 250 -17.89 3.51 28.95
CA MET A 250 -16.53 3.22 28.52
C MET A 250 -16.42 1.80 27.93
N CYS A 251 -17.06 0.82 28.57
CA CYS A 251 -17.12 -0.56 28.08
C CYS A 251 -17.87 -0.64 26.74
N PHE A 252 -18.98 0.08 26.57
CA PHE A 252 -19.74 0.14 25.31
C PHE A 252 -18.84 0.59 24.16
N PHE A 253 -18.13 1.71 24.28
CA PHE A 253 -17.20 2.17 23.24
C PHE A 253 -16.03 1.21 23.00
N LEU A 254 -15.51 0.58 24.05
CA LEU A 254 -14.48 -0.45 23.91
C LEU A 254 -14.99 -1.66 23.12
N VAL A 255 -16.14 -2.24 23.46
CA VAL A 255 -16.61 -3.47 22.81
C VAL A 255 -17.15 -3.22 21.40
N THR A 256 -17.83 -2.10 21.17
CA THR A 256 -18.33 -1.71 19.84
C THR A 256 -17.18 -1.52 18.86
N ASN A 257 -16.12 -0.81 19.24
CA ASN A 257 -14.94 -0.63 18.39
C ASN A 257 -14.13 -1.93 18.26
N LEU A 258 -14.09 -2.78 19.29
CA LEU A 258 -13.48 -4.11 19.19
C LEU A 258 -14.18 -4.97 18.12
N ILE A 259 -15.51 -4.96 18.06
CA ILE A 259 -16.29 -5.64 17.02
C ILE A 259 -15.90 -5.12 15.63
N LEU A 260 -15.89 -3.80 15.42
CA LEU A 260 -15.59 -3.20 14.11
C LEU A 260 -14.16 -3.50 13.62
N ILE A 261 -13.18 -3.42 14.53
CA ILE A 261 -11.78 -3.70 14.21
C ILE A 261 -11.56 -5.21 13.99
N SER A 262 -12.26 -6.07 14.73
CA SER A 262 -12.22 -7.52 14.50
C SER A 262 -12.89 -7.91 13.18
N ALA A 263 -13.99 -7.24 12.82
CA ALA A 263 -14.64 -7.41 11.52
C ALA A 263 -13.73 -6.95 10.37
N SER A 264 -13.04 -5.82 10.52
CA SER A 264 -12.06 -5.35 9.53
C SER A 264 -10.96 -6.38 9.27
N LEU A 265 -10.45 -7.01 10.33
CA LEU A 265 -9.50 -8.13 10.25
C LEU A 265 -10.10 -9.37 9.56
N ALA A 266 -11.39 -9.65 9.78
CA ALA A 266 -12.08 -10.75 9.09
C ALA A 266 -12.09 -10.54 7.58
N PHE A 267 -12.40 -9.32 7.10
CA PHE A 267 -12.33 -8.97 5.68
C PHE A 267 -10.94 -9.21 5.09
N ASP A 268 -9.87 -8.78 5.79
CA ASP A 268 -8.49 -8.97 5.32
C ASP A 268 -8.10 -10.46 5.27
N THR A 269 -8.50 -11.21 6.30
CA THR A 269 -8.21 -12.66 6.39
C THR A 269 -8.93 -13.42 5.28
N CYS A 270 -10.21 -13.11 5.03
CA CYS A 270 -10.99 -13.72 3.95
C CYS A 270 -10.41 -13.37 2.57
N ALA A 271 -10.04 -12.11 2.35
CA ALA A 271 -9.43 -11.68 1.09
C ALA A 271 -8.09 -12.40 0.84
N LEU A 272 -7.24 -12.56 1.88
CA LEU A 272 -6.00 -13.32 1.76
C LEU A 272 -6.27 -14.80 1.44
N GLN A 273 -7.22 -15.43 2.11
CA GLN A 273 -7.57 -16.82 1.88
C GLN A 273 -8.11 -17.06 0.46
N LEU A 274 -9.01 -16.19 0.00
CA LEU A 274 -9.56 -16.25 -1.36
C LEU A 274 -8.46 -16.09 -2.40
N ARG A 275 -7.48 -15.21 -2.18
CA ARG A 275 -6.32 -15.08 -3.09
C ARG A 275 -5.45 -16.33 -3.16
N ARG A 276 -5.44 -17.17 -2.12
CA ARG A 276 -4.70 -18.44 -2.11
C ARG A 276 -5.46 -19.58 -2.78
N THR A 277 -6.78 -19.60 -2.63
CA THR A 277 -7.62 -20.73 -3.05
C THR A 277 -8.24 -20.55 -4.43
N HIS A 278 -8.45 -19.32 -4.90
CA HIS A 278 -9.09 -19.10 -6.20
C HIS A 278 -8.19 -19.51 -7.37
N ALA A 279 -8.76 -20.37 -8.22
CA ALA A 279 -8.16 -20.80 -9.46
C ALA A 279 -7.86 -19.61 -10.38
N SER A 280 -6.75 -19.74 -11.12
CA SER A 280 -6.10 -18.68 -11.89
C SER A 280 -6.95 -17.98 -12.98
N GLN A 281 -8.21 -18.36 -13.22
CA GLN A 281 -9.01 -17.87 -14.35
C GLN A 281 -9.75 -16.55 -14.08
N THR A 282 -10.07 -16.21 -12.82
CA THR A 282 -10.80 -14.98 -12.47
C THR A 282 -9.99 -14.11 -11.53
N THR A 283 -10.11 -12.78 -11.64
CA THR A 283 -9.50 -11.86 -10.67
C THR A 283 -10.03 -12.17 -9.26
N PRO A 284 -9.18 -12.59 -8.32
CA PRO A 284 -9.62 -12.97 -6.98
C PRO A 284 -10.11 -11.74 -6.22
N LEU A 285 -11.06 -11.95 -5.30
CA LEU A 285 -11.47 -10.87 -4.38
C LEU A 285 -10.26 -10.42 -3.56
N SER A 286 -10.05 -9.11 -3.51
CA SER A 286 -8.90 -8.51 -2.87
C SER A 286 -9.19 -7.04 -2.52
N PRO A 287 -8.27 -6.34 -1.82
CA PRO A 287 -8.37 -4.89 -1.68
C PRO A 287 -8.63 -4.19 -3.01
N SER A 288 -7.91 -4.56 -4.06
CA SER A 288 -7.97 -3.89 -5.36
C SER A 288 -9.16 -4.30 -6.23
N TYR A 289 -9.87 -5.38 -5.91
CA TYR A 289 -11.05 -5.84 -6.64
C TYR A 289 -12.08 -6.46 -5.70
N MET A 290 -13.16 -5.72 -5.44
CA MET A 290 -14.24 -6.14 -4.55
C MET A 290 -15.61 -5.63 -5.06
N PRO A 291 -16.17 -6.22 -6.13
CA PRO A 291 -17.51 -5.86 -6.56
C PRO A 291 -18.54 -6.25 -5.49
N LEU A 292 -19.36 -5.31 -5.03
CA LEU A 292 -20.42 -5.56 -4.05
C LEU A 292 -21.62 -6.26 -4.70
N ARG A 293 -21.55 -7.59 -4.84
CA ARG A 293 -22.60 -8.47 -5.39
C ARG A 293 -22.81 -9.67 -4.47
N ALA A 294 -23.96 -10.33 -4.58
CA ALA A 294 -24.28 -11.52 -3.77
C ALA A 294 -23.21 -12.62 -3.86
N SER A 295 -22.66 -12.87 -5.05
CA SER A 295 -21.58 -13.84 -5.25
C SER A 295 -20.30 -13.48 -4.47
N SER A 296 -19.97 -12.19 -4.37
CA SER A 296 -18.79 -11.74 -3.63
C SER A 296 -18.97 -11.89 -2.13
N LEU A 297 -20.17 -11.58 -1.64
CA LEU A 297 -20.53 -11.77 -0.23
C LEU A 297 -20.54 -13.25 0.13
N ALA A 298 -21.08 -14.11 -0.75
CA ALA A 298 -21.06 -15.56 -0.58
C ALA A 298 -19.62 -16.12 -0.56
N ALA A 299 -18.73 -15.62 -1.42
CA ALA A 299 -17.32 -16.01 -1.42
C ALA A 299 -16.60 -15.59 -0.14
N LEU A 300 -16.80 -14.35 0.33
CA LEU A 300 -16.27 -13.89 1.62
C LEU A 300 -16.78 -14.74 2.78
N TRP A 301 -18.08 -15.01 2.82
CA TRP A 301 -18.69 -15.86 3.85
C TRP A 301 -18.12 -17.27 3.83
N THR A 302 -18.00 -17.88 2.64
CA THR A 302 -17.42 -19.22 2.46
C THR A 302 -15.98 -19.26 2.94
N ALA A 303 -15.17 -18.24 2.63
CA ALA A 303 -13.80 -18.13 3.13
C ALA A 303 -13.75 -17.94 4.65
N PHE A 304 -14.69 -17.17 5.21
CA PHE A 304 -14.75 -16.90 6.65
C PHE A 304 -15.06 -18.16 7.46
N VAL A 305 -16.00 -19.00 7.00
CA VAL A 305 -16.37 -20.25 7.71
C VAL A 305 -15.40 -21.39 7.46
N ALA A 306 -14.64 -21.34 6.36
CA ALA A 306 -13.62 -22.33 6.06
C ALA A 306 -12.47 -22.28 7.07
N ALA A 307 -11.90 -23.45 7.38
CA ALA A 307 -10.79 -23.54 8.32
C ALA A 307 -9.59 -22.69 7.83
N PRO A 308 -8.96 -21.91 8.71
CA PRO A 308 -7.83 -21.07 8.31
C PRO A 308 -6.69 -21.91 7.74
N THR A 309 -6.27 -21.57 6.52
CA THR A 309 -5.09 -22.19 5.90
C THR A 309 -3.82 -21.61 6.53
N GLY A 310 -2.95 -22.50 7.03
CA GLY A 310 -1.61 -22.14 7.51
C GLY A 310 -0.74 -21.46 6.45
N PRO A 311 0.49 -21.04 6.81
CA PRO A 311 1.45 -20.52 5.84
C PRO A 311 1.75 -21.55 4.74
N SER A 312 1.86 -21.09 3.50
CA SER A 312 2.15 -21.91 2.32
C SER A 312 3.56 -21.66 1.77
N ALA A 313 4.06 -22.53 0.89
CA ALA A 313 5.34 -22.30 0.20
C ALA A 313 5.35 -20.98 -0.59
N ALA A 314 4.21 -20.62 -1.21
CA ALA A 314 4.05 -19.34 -1.91
C ALA A 314 4.11 -18.11 -0.98
N ASP A 315 3.83 -18.28 0.32
CA ASP A 315 4.05 -17.21 1.30
C ASP A 315 5.54 -17.05 1.62
N ALA A 316 6.26 -18.16 1.81
CA ALA A 316 7.71 -18.12 2.03
C ALA A 316 8.46 -17.52 0.83
N ASP A 317 8.08 -17.87 -0.40
CA ASP A 317 8.68 -17.31 -1.62
C ASP A 317 8.43 -15.80 -1.74
N ALA A 318 7.21 -15.34 -1.42
CA ALA A 318 6.88 -13.92 -1.42
C ALA A 318 7.64 -13.14 -0.33
N GLU A 319 7.85 -13.73 0.85
CA GLU A 319 8.67 -13.12 1.91
C GLU A 319 10.14 -12.97 1.48
N VAL A 320 10.70 -13.94 0.73
CA VAL A 320 12.04 -13.80 0.14
C VAL A 320 12.06 -12.63 -0.85
N ALA A 321 11.07 -12.54 -1.75
CA ALA A 321 10.98 -11.45 -2.71
C ALA A 321 10.88 -10.07 -2.03
N GLU A 322 10.08 -9.94 -0.96
CA GLU A 322 10.00 -8.70 -0.18
C GLU A 322 11.34 -8.32 0.49
N ARG A 323 12.12 -9.31 0.95
CA ARG A 323 13.47 -9.07 1.48
C ARG A 323 14.44 -8.60 0.40
N VAL A 324 14.44 -9.24 -0.77
CA VAL A 324 15.28 -8.84 -1.91
C VAL A 324 14.97 -7.40 -2.32
N LEU A 325 13.70 -7.05 -2.47
CA LEU A 325 13.29 -5.68 -2.79
C LEU A 325 13.77 -4.68 -1.72
N SER A 326 13.57 -5.01 -0.44
CA SER A 326 13.91 -4.12 0.68
C SER A 326 15.42 -3.85 0.76
N ARG A 327 16.26 -4.84 0.40
CA ARG A 327 17.71 -4.70 0.30
C ARG A 327 18.11 -3.84 -0.91
N ALA A 328 17.44 -4.00 -2.03
CA ALA A 328 17.79 -3.37 -3.29
C ALA A 328 17.41 -1.88 -3.39
N SER A 329 16.22 -1.50 -2.91
CA SER A 329 15.74 -0.12 -3.04
C SER A 329 14.86 0.32 -1.88
N ALA A 330 15.49 0.94 -0.88
CA ALA A 330 14.76 1.51 0.25
C ALA A 330 13.76 2.61 -0.15
N SER A 331 14.02 3.36 -1.24
CA SER A 331 13.11 4.39 -1.76
C SER A 331 11.87 3.76 -2.38
N PHE A 332 12.05 2.78 -3.26
CA PHE A 332 10.92 2.11 -3.91
C PHE A 332 10.12 1.29 -2.91
N ALA A 333 10.79 0.55 -2.01
CA ALA A 333 10.13 -0.20 -0.94
C ALA A 333 9.28 0.69 -0.02
N ALA A 334 9.76 1.91 0.29
CA ALA A 334 8.99 2.87 1.09
C ALA A 334 7.77 3.41 0.32
N ALA A 335 7.95 3.81 -0.94
CA ALA A 335 6.85 4.33 -1.75
C ALA A 335 5.79 3.27 -2.06
N ALA A 336 6.20 2.01 -2.29
CA ALA A 336 5.30 0.88 -2.52
C ALA A 336 4.35 0.60 -1.34
N ARG A 337 4.65 1.09 -0.13
CA ARG A 337 3.72 0.99 1.03
C ARG A 337 2.44 1.82 0.86
N LEU A 338 2.42 2.76 -0.08
CA LEU A 338 1.22 3.52 -0.40
C LEU A 338 0.23 2.72 -1.25
N LEU A 339 0.69 1.67 -1.93
CA LEU A 339 -0.18 0.76 -2.67
C LEU A 339 -0.97 -0.14 -1.70
N PRO A 340 -2.15 -0.62 -2.12
CA PRO A 340 -2.84 -1.72 -1.45
C PRO A 340 -1.91 -2.92 -1.23
N TRP A 341 -2.08 -3.65 -0.11
CA TRP A 341 -1.15 -4.71 0.26
C TRP A 341 -1.03 -5.81 -0.81
N ASP A 342 -2.10 -6.07 -1.55
CA ASP A 342 -2.16 -7.09 -2.59
C ASP A 342 -1.35 -6.70 -3.83
N LEU A 343 -1.50 -5.45 -4.30
CA LEU A 343 -0.68 -4.88 -5.36
C LEU A 343 0.77 -4.72 -4.93
N ARG A 344 1.00 -4.29 -3.68
CA ARG A 344 2.35 -4.16 -3.11
C ARG A 344 3.09 -5.49 -3.18
N ARG A 345 2.45 -6.60 -2.78
CA ARG A 345 3.06 -7.94 -2.82
C ARG A 345 3.35 -8.40 -4.24
N ASP A 346 2.41 -8.20 -5.17
CA ASP A 346 2.57 -8.61 -6.57
C ASP A 346 3.68 -7.80 -7.28
N LEU A 347 3.68 -6.47 -7.11
CA LEU A 347 4.71 -5.61 -7.69
C LEU A 347 6.07 -5.78 -7.02
N ALA A 348 6.11 -6.06 -5.71
CA ALA A 348 7.35 -6.43 -5.04
C ALA A 348 7.95 -7.72 -5.59
N SER A 349 7.10 -8.72 -5.87
CA SER A 349 7.53 -9.99 -6.47
C SER A 349 8.15 -9.78 -7.84
N LEU A 350 7.50 -8.99 -8.71
CA LEU A 350 8.05 -8.65 -10.03
C LEU A 350 9.39 -7.91 -9.93
N TYR A 351 9.45 -6.86 -9.11
CA TYR A 351 10.65 -6.07 -8.97
C TYR A 351 11.80 -6.87 -8.37
N ALA A 352 11.51 -7.73 -7.38
CA ALA A 352 12.49 -8.61 -6.78
C ALA A 352 13.05 -9.63 -7.78
N LEU A 353 12.22 -10.18 -8.67
CA LEU A 353 12.69 -11.05 -9.74
C LEU A 353 13.59 -10.30 -10.73
N CYS A 354 13.18 -9.10 -11.16
CA CYS A 354 14.02 -8.25 -12.02
C CYS A 354 15.37 -7.98 -11.34
N ARG A 355 15.36 -7.65 -10.04
CA ARG A 355 16.60 -7.37 -9.31
C ARG A 355 17.47 -8.61 -9.10
N ALA A 356 16.89 -9.76 -8.75
CA ALA A 356 17.64 -11.00 -8.59
C ALA A 356 18.29 -11.43 -9.92
N ALA A 357 17.61 -11.17 -11.05
CA ALA A 357 18.16 -11.42 -12.38
C ALA A 357 19.30 -10.44 -12.73
N ASP A 358 19.13 -9.15 -12.43
CA ASP A 358 20.13 -8.10 -12.57
C ASP A 358 21.41 -8.40 -11.77
N ASP A 359 21.26 -8.71 -10.47
CA ASP A 359 22.36 -9.11 -9.58
C ASP A 359 23.07 -10.37 -10.10
N ALA A 360 22.31 -11.33 -10.68
CA ALA A 360 22.89 -12.53 -11.26
C ALA A 360 23.74 -12.24 -12.53
N ILE A 361 23.61 -11.10 -13.19
CA ILE A 361 24.43 -10.74 -14.36
C ILE A 361 25.57 -9.79 -13.98
N ASP A 362 25.40 -8.96 -12.95
CA ASP A 362 26.34 -7.91 -12.56
C ASP A 362 27.52 -8.38 -11.68
N GLU A 363 27.48 -9.57 -11.09
CA GLU A 363 28.64 -10.13 -10.38
C GLU A 363 29.78 -10.41 -11.38
N ALA A 364 30.87 -9.65 -11.32
CA ALA A 364 32.06 -9.78 -12.16
C ALA A 364 33.33 -10.08 -11.32
N PRO A 365 34.39 -10.69 -11.89
CA PRO A 365 34.56 -11.10 -13.29
C PRO A 365 34.07 -12.53 -13.56
N LEU A 366 33.27 -12.70 -14.62
CA LEU A 366 32.81 -14.00 -15.13
C LEU A 366 33.45 -14.30 -16.47
N SER A 367 33.76 -15.57 -16.72
CA SER A 367 34.11 -16.05 -18.06
C SER A 367 32.90 -15.97 -19.00
N ALA A 368 33.15 -15.93 -20.32
CA ALA A 368 32.08 -15.93 -21.32
C ALA A 368 31.15 -17.15 -21.20
N ALA A 369 31.68 -18.30 -20.77
CA ALA A 369 30.90 -19.51 -20.54
C ALA A 369 29.96 -19.36 -19.32
N GLU A 370 30.44 -18.77 -18.23
CA GLU A 370 29.62 -18.51 -17.03
C GLU A 370 28.53 -17.48 -17.32
N GLN A 371 28.86 -16.39 -18.03
CA GLN A 371 27.87 -15.39 -18.46
C GLN A 371 26.76 -16.02 -19.30
N ARG A 372 27.13 -16.89 -20.26
CA ARG A 372 26.16 -17.61 -21.09
C ARG A 372 25.29 -18.55 -20.26
N ALA A 373 25.87 -19.31 -19.35
CA ALA A 373 25.12 -20.22 -18.47
C ALA A 373 24.12 -19.46 -17.58
N ARG A 374 24.51 -18.29 -17.04
CA ARG A 374 23.61 -17.44 -16.24
C ARG A 374 22.48 -16.84 -17.08
N LEU A 375 22.75 -16.38 -18.30
CA LEU A 375 21.69 -15.92 -19.22
C LEU A 375 20.73 -17.05 -19.61
N GLU A 376 21.24 -18.24 -19.91
CA GLU A 376 20.42 -19.42 -20.19
C GLU A 376 19.52 -19.80 -19.00
N LEU A 377 20.04 -19.71 -17.77
CA LEU A 377 19.24 -19.85 -16.56
C LEU A 377 18.10 -18.81 -16.49
N LEU A 378 18.38 -17.53 -16.71
CA LEU A 378 17.35 -16.48 -16.65
C LEU A 378 16.25 -16.66 -17.70
N HIS A 379 16.62 -17.13 -18.90
CA HIS A 379 15.66 -17.50 -19.94
C HIS A 379 14.76 -18.65 -19.49
N ALA A 380 15.35 -19.73 -18.95
CA ALA A 380 14.61 -20.91 -18.49
C ALA A 380 13.69 -20.59 -17.29
N VAL A 381 14.17 -19.79 -16.33
CA VAL A 381 13.40 -19.33 -15.17
C VAL A 381 12.22 -18.46 -15.61
N GLY A 382 12.43 -17.54 -16.54
CA GLY A 382 11.36 -16.72 -17.11
C GLY A 382 10.28 -17.55 -17.79
N ALA A 383 10.70 -18.54 -18.59
CA ALA A 383 9.76 -19.49 -19.18
C ALA A 383 8.98 -20.24 -18.09
N ALA A 384 9.63 -20.81 -17.08
CA ALA A 384 8.92 -21.50 -16.00
C ALA A 384 7.93 -20.61 -15.25
N ALA A 385 8.25 -19.32 -15.05
CA ALA A 385 7.39 -18.36 -14.36
C ALA A 385 6.21 -17.88 -15.22
N PHE A 386 6.43 -17.59 -16.52
CA PHE A 386 5.51 -16.83 -17.37
C PHE A 386 4.98 -17.59 -18.62
N CYS A 387 5.42 -18.81 -18.90
CA CYS A 387 5.19 -19.48 -20.20
C CYS A 387 3.72 -19.74 -20.57
N GLN A 388 2.78 -19.83 -19.63
CA GLN A 388 1.41 -20.24 -19.98
C GLN A 388 0.62 -19.22 -20.79
N ASP A 389 0.24 -19.57 -22.02
CA ASP A 389 -0.93 -19.05 -22.75
C ASP A 389 -2.15 -19.97 -22.51
N GLU A 390 -3.36 -19.44 -22.68
CA GLU A 390 -4.62 -20.21 -22.53
C GLU A 390 -4.69 -21.46 -23.43
N ALA A 391 -3.84 -21.53 -24.46
CA ALA A 391 -3.73 -22.64 -25.41
C ALA A 391 -2.63 -23.67 -25.06
N GLN A 392 -1.82 -23.48 -24.02
CA GLN A 392 -0.72 -24.40 -23.70
C GLN A 392 -1.16 -25.57 -22.81
N SER A 393 -0.73 -26.78 -23.19
CA SER A 393 -0.93 -27.99 -22.40
C SER A 393 -0.07 -27.96 -21.12
N ASP A 394 -0.52 -28.68 -20.09
CA ASP A 394 0.25 -28.88 -18.85
C ASP A 394 1.67 -29.42 -19.11
N GLU A 395 1.90 -30.11 -20.23
CA GLU A 395 3.21 -30.64 -20.61
C GLU A 395 4.21 -29.53 -20.97
N ALA A 396 3.77 -28.45 -21.64
CA ALA A 396 4.63 -27.32 -21.97
C ALA A 396 5.12 -26.61 -20.69
N ALA A 397 4.23 -26.45 -19.70
CA ALA A 397 4.59 -25.89 -18.40
C ALA A 397 5.57 -26.80 -17.65
N ARG A 398 5.34 -28.13 -17.65
CA ARG A 398 6.27 -29.10 -17.04
C ARG A 398 7.63 -29.10 -17.74
N ALA A 399 7.67 -28.99 -19.07
CA ALA A 399 8.91 -28.89 -19.84
C ALA A 399 9.70 -27.62 -19.48
N ALA A 400 9.03 -26.47 -19.36
CA ALA A 400 9.67 -25.24 -18.93
C ALA A 400 10.28 -25.35 -17.52
N VAL A 401 9.56 -25.98 -16.58
CA VAL A 401 10.07 -26.25 -15.23
C VAL A 401 11.31 -27.17 -15.27
N ARG A 402 11.26 -28.26 -16.05
CA ARG A 402 12.42 -29.18 -16.20
C ARG A 402 13.64 -28.45 -16.76
N SER A 403 13.44 -27.61 -17.78
CA SER A 403 14.51 -26.78 -18.36
C SER A 403 15.11 -25.83 -17.32
N ALA A 404 14.27 -25.15 -16.51
CA ALA A 404 14.75 -24.29 -15.44
C ALA A 404 15.54 -25.06 -14.37
N THR A 405 15.10 -26.27 -14.00
CA THR A 405 15.84 -27.12 -13.04
C THR A 405 17.20 -27.57 -13.58
N GLN A 406 17.29 -27.89 -14.87
CA GLN A 406 18.56 -28.26 -15.51
C GLN A 406 19.52 -27.06 -15.58
N ALA A 407 19.03 -25.89 -16.00
CA ALA A 407 19.83 -24.68 -16.05
C ALA A 407 20.30 -24.24 -14.65
N TYR A 408 19.47 -24.43 -13.63
CA TYR A 408 19.82 -24.19 -12.24
C TYR A 408 21.02 -25.04 -11.80
N ALA A 409 21.02 -26.33 -12.15
CA ALA A 409 22.13 -27.23 -11.84
C ALA A 409 23.43 -26.80 -12.55
N ALA A 410 23.34 -26.39 -13.81
CA ALA A 410 24.48 -25.91 -14.59
C ALA A 410 25.07 -24.60 -14.05
N ALA A 411 24.23 -23.66 -13.62
CA ALA A 411 24.65 -22.37 -13.11
C ALA A 411 25.22 -22.41 -11.68
N LYS A 412 25.06 -23.53 -10.95
CA LYS A 412 25.45 -23.70 -9.54
C LYS A 412 26.92 -23.40 -9.26
N GLY A 413 27.80 -23.66 -10.23
CA GLY A 413 29.23 -23.35 -10.10
C GLY A 413 29.55 -21.86 -10.25
N SER A 414 28.69 -21.11 -10.94
CA SER A 414 28.91 -19.69 -11.24
C SER A 414 28.18 -18.77 -10.25
N LEU A 415 26.93 -19.06 -9.89
CA LEU A 415 26.11 -18.24 -9.00
C LEU A 415 26.05 -18.89 -7.61
N GLY A 416 26.27 -18.11 -6.55
CA GLY A 416 26.26 -18.62 -5.19
C GLY A 416 24.90 -19.23 -4.78
N ALA A 417 24.90 -20.14 -3.81
CA ALA A 417 23.70 -20.83 -3.33
C ALA A 417 22.58 -19.87 -2.90
N GLN A 418 22.95 -18.73 -2.29
CA GLN A 418 22.00 -17.68 -1.93
C GLN A 418 21.36 -17.01 -3.15
N GLY A 419 22.15 -16.63 -4.16
CA GLY A 419 21.63 -15.98 -5.36
C GLY A 419 20.69 -16.89 -6.16
N LEU A 420 21.02 -18.18 -6.21
CA LEU A 420 20.15 -19.20 -6.80
C LEU A 420 18.80 -19.34 -6.07
N GLU A 421 18.83 -19.38 -4.74
CA GLU A 421 17.61 -19.48 -3.93
C GLU A 421 16.77 -18.21 -4.01
N GLU A 422 17.39 -17.03 -3.99
CA GLU A 422 16.70 -15.76 -4.19
C GLU A 422 16.04 -15.69 -5.57
N LEU A 423 16.74 -16.09 -6.64
CA LEU A 423 16.19 -16.15 -8.00
C LEU A 423 15.02 -17.13 -8.09
N ARG A 424 15.17 -18.35 -7.54
CA ARG A 424 14.11 -19.37 -7.49
C ARG A 424 12.88 -18.84 -6.78
N ALA A 425 13.04 -18.32 -5.57
CA ALA A 425 11.94 -17.82 -4.76
C ALA A 425 11.22 -16.64 -5.43
N CYS A 426 11.96 -15.69 -6.00
CA CYS A 426 11.37 -14.55 -6.71
C CYS A 426 10.61 -14.99 -7.97
N ALA A 427 11.11 -15.98 -8.70
CA ALA A 427 10.42 -16.55 -9.85
C ALA A 427 9.12 -17.27 -9.45
N CYS A 428 9.18 -18.08 -8.38
CA CYS A 428 7.99 -18.73 -7.81
C CYS A 428 6.95 -17.71 -7.33
N ALA A 429 7.38 -16.61 -6.70
CA ALA A 429 6.50 -15.53 -6.27
C ALA A 429 5.79 -14.81 -7.45
N CYS A 430 6.37 -14.86 -8.66
CA CYS A 430 5.77 -14.28 -9.88
C CYS A 430 4.80 -15.21 -10.61
N ILE A 431 4.71 -16.50 -10.25
CA ILE A 431 3.80 -17.47 -10.87
C ILE A 431 2.34 -16.98 -10.94
N PRO A 432 1.76 -16.37 -9.87
CA PRO A 432 0.40 -15.84 -9.90
C PRO A 432 0.18 -14.67 -10.89
N LEU A 433 1.24 -14.16 -11.50
CA LEU A 433 1.22 -13.02 -12.44
C LEU A 433 1.36 -13.46 -13.90
N ARG A 434 1.58 -14.77 -14.17
CA ARG A 434 1.81 -15.32 -15.52
C ARG A 434 0.75 -14.95 -16.56
N ARG A 435 -0.49 -14.74 -16.12
CA ARG A 435 -1.61 -14.34 -17.00
C ARG A 435 -1.68 -12.84 -17.26
N LEU A 436 -1.04 -12.04 -16.41
CA LEU A 436 -1.02 -10.58 -16.51
C LEU A 436 0.23 -10.10 -17.24
N VAL A 437 1.34 -10.82 -17.09
CA VAL A 437 2.64 -10.49 -17.67
C VAL A 437 2.98 -11.49 -18.77
N PRO A 438 3.02 -11.06 -20.04
CA PRO A 438 3.48 -11.88 -21.15
C PRO A 438 4.97 -12.24 -21.01
N LEU A 439 5.32 -13.48 -21.39
CA LEU A 439 6.72 -13.94 -21.44
C LEU A 439 7.59 -13.03 -22.34
N ALA A 440 7.03 -12.45 -23.40
CA ALA A 440 7.73 -11.55 -24.31
C ALA A 440 8.31 -10.31 -23.60
N LEU A 441 7.63 -9.80 -22.56
CA LEU A 441 8.14 -8.68 -21.76
C LEU A 441 9.37 -9.11 -20.95
N TRP A 442 9.37 -10.32 -20.40
CA TRP A 442 10.56 -10.86 -19.72
C TRP A 442 11.71 -11.08 -20.69
N GLN A 443 11.45 -11.64 -21.86
CA GLN A 443 12.46 -11.82 -22.90
C GLN A 443 13.05 -10.48 -23.36
N GLU A 444 12.23 -9.43 -23.42
CA GLU A 444 12.71 -8.09 -23.70
C GLU A 444 13.63 -7.54 -22.60
N LEU A 445 13.31 -7.76 -21.34
CA LEU A 445 14.20 -7.42 -20.22
C LEU A 445 15.57 -8.11 -20.36
N LEU A 446 15.58 -9.41 -20.67
CA LEU A 446 16.83 -10.17 -20.85
C LEU A 446 17.67 -9.68 -22.04
N ARG A 447 17.06 -9.09 -23.08
CA ARG A 447 17.83 -8.40 -24.13
C ARG A 447 18.60 -7.21 -23.59
N GLY A 448 18.06 -6.50 -22.59
CA GLY A 448 18.75 -5.43 -21.88
C GLY A 448 20.00 -5.94 -21.15
N TYR A 449 19.86 -7.04 -20.40
CA TYR A 449 21.01 -7.65 -19.71
C TYR A 449 22.07 -8.19 -20.67
N ALA A 450 21.69 -8.70 -21.84
CA ALA A 450 22.65 -9.05 -22.88
C ALA A 450 23.43 -7.83 -23.40
N ILE A 451 22.81 -6.65 -23.46
CA ILE A 451 23.49 -5.39 -23.77
C ILE A 451 24.45 -5.02 -22.62
N ASP A 452 24.04 -5.13 -21.36
CA ASP A 452 24.90 -4.87 -20.19
C ASP A 452 26.18 -5.71 -20.21
N VAL A 453 26.06 -7.00 -20.55
CA VAL A 453 27.22 -7.90 -20.71
C VAL A 453 28.14 -7.41 -21.82
N ALA A 454 27.59 -6.95 -22.95
CA ALA A 454 28.39 -6.43 -24.07
C ALA A 454 29.07 -5.08 -23.78
N LEU A 455 28.52 -4.29 -22.85
CA LEU A 455 29.12 -3.03 -22.39
C LEU A 455 30.23 -3.26 -21.36
N GLY A 456 30.20 -4.37 -20.63
CA GLY A 456 31.17 -4.67 -19.56
C GLY A 456 32.48 -5.29 -20.07
N GLY A 457 33.59 -4.97 -19.39
CA GLY A 457 34.91 -5.59 -19.61
C GLY A 457 35.93 -4.67 -20.31
N ALA A 458 37.20 -5.09 -20.32
CA ALA A 458 38.26 -4.33 -20.97
C ALA A 458 38.08 -4.36 -22.50
N GLY A 459 37.71 -3.21 -23.09
CA GLY A 459 37.35 -3.12 -24.52
C GLY A 459 35.89 -3.40 -24.83
N GLY A 460 35.01 -3.34 -23.83
CA GLY A 460 33.56 -3.45 -24.01
C GLY A 460 32.99 -2.40 -24.97
N ARG A 461 31.83 -2.70 -25.56
CA ARG A 461 31.11 -1.77 -26.44
C ARG A 461 30.73 -0.51 -25.65
N VAL A 462 30.65 0.63 -26.34
CA VAL A 462 30.04 1.85 -25.81
C VAL A 462 28.89 2.28 -26.70
N PHE A 463 27.95 3.04 -26.14
CA PHE A 463 26.92 3.67 -26.93
C PHE A 463 27.48 4.89 -27.68
N THR A 464 27.11 4.99 -28.95
CA THR A 464 27.52 6.05 -29.88
C THR A 464 26.34 6.92 -30.30
N GLN A 465 25.12 6.38 -30.25
CA GLN A 465 23.90 7.09 -30.64
C GLN A 465 22.90 7.17 -29.48
N PRO A 466 22.17 8.29 -29.32
CA PRO A 466 21.14 8.43 -28.29
C PRO A 466 20.07 7.32 -28.35
N GLN A 467 19.75 6.83 -29.55
CA GLN A 467 18.77 5.76 -29.74
C GLN A 467 19.21 4.45 -29.08
N GLU A 468 20.51 4.13 -29.05
CA GLU A 468 21.01 2.91 -28.40
C GLU A 468 20.73 2.94 -26.89
N LEU A 469 20.92 4.11 -26.26
CA LEU A 469 20.58 4.32 -24.86
C LEU A 469 19.06 4.22 -24.60
N LEU A 470 18.24 4.76 -25.50
CA LEU A 470 16.79 4.68 -25.37
C LEU A 470 16.28 3.23 -25.55
N ASP A 471 16.81 2.49 -26.51
CA ASP A 471 16.49 1.08 -26.74
C ASP A 471 16.91 0.21 -25.55
N TYR A 472 18.09 0.48 -24.98
CA TYR A 472 18.53 -0.12 -23.73
C TYR A 472 17.57 0.20 -22.58
N ALA A 473 17.25 1.47 -22.36
CA ALA A 473 16.34 1.91 -21.30
C ALA A 473 14.93 1.32 -21.44
N GLN A 474 14.47 1.10 -22.67
CA GLN A 474 13.22 0.38 -22.95
C GLN A 474 13.28 -1.07 -22.49
N CYS A 475 14.37 -1.77 -22.76
CA CYS A 475 14.57 -3.15 -22.31
C CYS A 475 14.63 -3.25 -20.79
N VAL A 476 15.41 -2.41 -20.11
CA VAL A 476 15.67 -2.59 -18.67
C VAL A 476 14.65 -1.93 -17.74
N ALA A 477 13.90 -0.93 -18.21
CA ALA A 477 12.98 -0.17 -17.36
C ALA A 477 11.63 0.12 -18.01
N GLY A 478 11.59 0.43 -19.31
CA GLY A 478 10.33 0.66 -20.04
C GLY A 478 9.41 -0.56 -19.95
N VAL A 479 9.96 -1.75 -20.20
CA VAL A 479 9.23 -3.01 -20.09
C VAL A 479 8.71 -3.28 -18.66
N VAL A 480 9.49 -2.91 -17.63
CA VAL A 480 9.10 -3.06 -16.22
C VAL A 480 7.95 -2.11 -15.87
N GLY A 481 7.95 -0.90 -16.43
CA GLY A 481 6.83 0.04 -16.33
C GLY A 481 5.53 -0.57 -16.88
N GLU A 482 5.61 -1.19 -18.07
CA GLU A 482 4.48 -1.90 -18.66
C GLU A 482 4.01 -3.08 -17.80
N MET A 483 4.93 -3.95 -17.35
CA MET A 483 4.61 -5.08 -16.47
C MET A 483 3.84 -4.63 -15.22
N CYS A 484 4.31 -3.57 -14.56
CA CYS A 484 3.67 -3.02 -13.37
C CYS A 484 2.22 -2.58 -13.65
N VAL A 485 1.99 -1.84 -14.74
CA VAL A 485 0.65 -1.34 -15.08
C VAL A 485 -0.28 -2.47 -15.50
N ARG A 486 0.20 -3.48 -16.24
CA ARG A 486 -0.59 -4.67 -16.56
C ARG A 486 -1.05 -5.41 -15.30
N VAL A 487 -0.17 -5.57 -14.31
CA VAL A 487 -0.54 -6.17 -13.02
C VAL A 487 -1.59 -5.34 -12.30
N VAL A 488 -1.40 -4.02 -12.20
CA VAL A 488 -2.36 -3.12 -11.54
C VAL A 488 -3.74 -3.21 -12.19
N LEU A 489 -3.81 -3.18 -13.53
CA LEU A 489 -5.06 -3.29 -14.27
C LEU A 489 -5.73 -4.66 -14.06
N GLY A 490 -5.00 -5.76 -14.28
CA GLY A 490 -5.57 -7.11 -14.13
C GLY A 490 -6.05 -7.41 -12.71
N ARG A 491 -5.32 -6.95 -11.69
CA ARG A 491 -5.72 -7.07 -10.28
C ARG A 491 -6.84 -6.14 -9.88
N SER A 492 -7.12 -5.10 -10.66
CA SER A 492 -8.30 -4.24 -10.49
C SER A 492 -9.51 -4.72 -11.30
N GLY A 493 -9.42 -5.89 -11.95
CA GLY A 493 -10.49 -6.47 -12.77
C GLY A 493 -10.59 -5.90 -14.19
N ALA A 494 -9.62 -5.07 -14.62
CA ALA A 494 -9.58 -4.59 -15.99
C ALA A 494 -8.95 -5.66 -16.92
N PRO A 495 -9.59 -6.00 -18.05
CA PRO A 495 -9.03 -6.94 -19.00
C PRO A 495 -7.81 -6.33 -19.69
N VAL A 496 -6.73 -7.09 -19.76
CA VAL A 496 -5.52 -6.68 -20.49
C VAL A 496 -5.08 -7.84 -21.38
N PRO A 497 -5.27 -7.76 -22.71
CA PRO A 497 -4.85 -8.83 -23.62
C PRO A 497 -3.34 -9.03 -23.56
N ARG A 498 -2.90 -10.29 -23.47
CA ARG A 498 -1.47 -10.64 -23.48
C ARG A 498 -0.84 -10.42 -24.85
N SER A 499 -1.63 -10.58 -25.91
CA SER A 499 -1.25 -10.33 -27.30
C SER A 499 -1.13 -8.85 -27.66
N LEU A 500 -1.60 -7.93 -26.80
CA LEU A 500 -1.49 -6.50 -27.05
C LEU A 500 -0.01 -6.10 -27.05
N ALA A 501 0.52 -5.79 -28.23
CA ALA A 501 1.86 -5.27 -28.40
C ALA A 501 1.85 -3.75 -28.25
N VAL A 502 2.83 -3.22 -27.53
CA VAL A 502 2.99 -1.78 -27.29
C VAL A 502 4.29 -1.34 -27.94
N SER A 503 4.27 -0.20 -28.65
CA SER A 503 5.47 0.34 -29.29
C SER A 503 6.60 0.53 -28.28
N ARG A 504 7.81 0.17 -28.71
CA ARG A 504 9.06 0.39 -27.97
C ARG A 504 9.61 1.78 -28.21
N ASP A 505 9.23 2.41 -29.32
CA ASP A 505 9.68 3.74 -29.67
C ASP A 505 8.98 4.77 -28.77
N VAL A 506 9.79 5.53 -28.01
CA VAL A 506 9.32 6.59 -27.12
C VAL A 506 8.86 7.83 -27.88
N ASP A 507 9.33 8.02 -29.11
CA ASP A 507 9.03 9.18 -29.96
C ASP A 507 7.96 8.87 -31.02
N ALA A 508 7.53 7.61 -31.13
CA ALA A 508 6.43 7.21 -31.98
C ALA A 508 5.15 7.99 -31.66
N ALA A 509 4.27 8.10 -32.68
CA ALA A 509 2.96 8.69 -32.50
C ALA A 509 2.17 7.95 -31.39
N PRO A 510 1.51 8.68 -30.48
CA PRO A 510 0.79 8.06 -29.37
C PRO A 510 -0.35 7.16 -29.89
N PRO A 511 -0.53 5.96 -29.32
CA PRO A 511 -1.66 5.09 -29.67
C PRO A 511 -3.00 5.79 -29.42
N ARG A 512 -4.00 5.51 -30.26
CA ARG A 512 -5.36 6.06 -30.11
C ARG A 512 -6.19 5.31 -29.06
N GLU A 513 -5.95 4.02 -28.90
CA GLU A 513 -6.68 3.20 -27.93
C GLU A 513 -6.20 3.49 -26.51
N ALA A 514 -7.13 3.77 -25.59
CA ALA A 514 -6.82 4.21 -24.24
C ALA A 514 -5.92 3.24 -23.45
N LEU A 515 -6.17 1.92 -23.56
CA LEU A 515 -5.35 0.91 -22.91
C LEU A 515 -3.92 0.89 -23.47
N ALA A 516 -3.78 0.91 -24.80
CA ALA A 516 -2.48 0.94 -25.46
C ALA A 516 -1.70 2.24 -25.13
N LEU A 517 -2.40 3.38 -25.07
CA LEU A 517 -1.83 4.66 -24.67
C LEU A 517 -1.30 4.61 -23.22
N LEU A 518 -2.10 4.09 -22.28
CA LEU A 518 -1.70 3.95 -20.88
C LEU A 518 -0.45 3.07 -20.73
N LEU A 519 -0.40 1.92 -21.42
CA LEU A 519 0.76 1.04 -21.38
C LEU A 519 1.99 1.67 -22.05
N TRP A 520 1.82 2.39 -23.17
CA TRP A 520 2.90 3.12 -23.83
C TRP A 520 3.47 4.23 -22.94
N GLN A 521 2.60 4.96 -22.22
CA GLN A 521 3.03 5.95 -21.25
C GLN A 521 3.73 5.31 -20.04
N ALA A 522 3.32 4.12 -19.62
CA ALA A 522 4.02 3.35 -18.60
C ALA A 522 5.45 3.00 -19.03
N ARG A 523 5.67 2.64 -20.31
CA ARG A 523 7.01 2.44 -20.87
C ARG A 523 7.83 3.72 -20.87
N ARG A 524 7.26 4.83 -21.33
CA ARG A 524 7.93 6.16 -21.32
C ARG A 524 8.31 6.60 -19.91
N MET A 525 7.46 6.35 -18.93
CA MET A 525 7.77 6.58 -17.52
C MET A 525 8.97 5.73 -17.07
N GLY A 526 8.98 4.43 -17.38
CA GLY A 526 10.12 3.55 -17.08
C GLY A 526 11.43 4.05 -17.69
N VAL A 527 11.41 4.44 -18.96
CA VAL A 527 12.58 5.05 -19.63
C VAL A 527 13.03 6.32 -18.92
N ALA A 528 12.11 7.24 -18.60
CA ALA A 528 12.45 8.48 -17.89
C ALA A 528 13.18 8.21 -16.56
N LEU A 529 12.70 7.24 -15.77
CA LEU A 529 13.34 6.85 -14.51
C LEU A 529 14.73 6.22 -14.74
N GLN A 530 14.92 5.46 -15.81
CA GLN A 530 16.22 4.88 -16.14
C GLN A 530 17.23 5.92 -16.60
N LEU A 531 16.81 6.92 -17.37
CA LEU A 531 17.70 8.04 -17.74
C LEU A 531 18.16 8.81 -16.50
N VAL A 532 17.29 8.96 -15.48
CA VAL A 532 17.68 9.54 -14.18
C VAL A 532 18.67 8.64 -13.44
N ASN A 533 18.56 7.31 -13.52
CA ASN A 533 19.55 6.40 -12.95
C ASN A 533 20.91 6.53 -13.63
N VAL A 534 20.93 6.49 -14.97
CA VAL A 534 22.16 6.68 -15.74
C VAL A 534 22.80 8.02 -15.37
N ALA A 535 22.03 9.11 -15.34
CA ALA A 535 22.49 10.42 -14.91
C ALA A 535 23.07 10.45 -13.49
N ARG A 536 22.44 9.73 -12.54
CA ARG A 536 22.86 9.67 -11.14
C ARG A 536 24.16 8.89 -10.95
N ASP A 537 24.30 7.78 -11.66
CA ASP A 537 25.27 6.74 -11.36
C ASP A 537 26.47 6.71 -12.32
N VAL A 538 26.58 7.62 -13.30
CA VAL A 538 27.70 7.71 -14.29
C VAL A 538 29.08 7.44 -13.68
N VAL A 539 29.41 8.11 -12.57
CA VAL A 539 30.72 7.98 -11.92
C VAL A 539 30.87 6.61 -11.23
N GLY A 540 29.81 6.12 -10.59
CA GLY A 540 29.80 4.81 -9.93
C GLY A 540 29.92 3.67 -10.93
N ASP A 541 29.15 3.74 -12.02
CA ASP A 541 29.15 2.74 -13.10
C ASP A 541 30.51 2.64 -13.77
N ALA A 542 31.17 3.77 -14.03
CA ALA A 542 32.52 3.78 -14.58
C ALA A 542 33.53 3.16 -13.59
N ARG A 543 33.49 3.52 -12.30
CA ARG A 543 34.46 3.03 -11.29
C ARG A 543 34.29 1.55 -10.95
N THR A 544 33.05 1.13 -10.71
CA THR A 544 32.74 -0.18 -10.13
C THR A 544 32.41 -1.20 -11.20
N LEU A 545 31.58 -0.83 -12.19
CA LEU A 545 31.12 -1.76 -13.22
C LEU A 545 31.99 -1.73 -14.48
N ARG A 546 32.81 -0.67 -14.65
CA ARG A 546 33.58 -0.42 -15.88
C ARG A 546 32.65 -0.40 -17.10
N ARG A 547 31.55 0.33 -16.99
CA ARG A 547 30.55 0.53 -18.03
C ARG A 547 30.30 2.02 -18.26
N CYS A 548 29.94 2.40 -19.48
CA CYS A 548 29.49 3.74 -19.81
C CYS A 548 28.18 3.68 -20.60
N TYR A 549 27.10 4.15 -19.97
CA TYR A 549 25.78 4.30 -20.62
C TYR A 549 25.57 5.70 -21.20
N LEU A 550 26.39 6.68 -20.81
CA LEU A 550 26.26 8.06 -21.26
C LEU A 550 26.72 8.20 -22.71
N VAL A 551 25.91 8.87 -23.53
CA VAL A 551 26.21 9.12 -24.95
C VAL A 551 26.81 10.52 -25.10
N PHE A 552 27.88 10.62 -25.88
CA PHE A 552 28.56 11.89 -26.18
C PHE A 552 28.35 12.21 -27.66
N GLU A 553 27.40 13.10 -27.94
CA GLU A 553 27.03 13.45 -29.32
C GLU A 553 28.07 14.33 -30.02
N ARG A 554 28.89 15.04 -29.25
CA ARG A 554 29.93 15.94 -29.76
C ARG A 554 31.20 15.15 -30.09
N PRO A 555 31.74 15.23 -31.32
CA PRO A 555 32.96 14.51 -31.70
C PRO A 555 34.15 14.76 -30.77
N GLU A 556 34.29 15.99 -30.25
CA GLU A 556 35.34 16.38 -29.30
C GLU A 556 35.25 15.69 -27.94
N ASP A 557 34.06 15.19 -27.55
CA ASP A 557 33.82 14.53 -26.27
C ASP A 557 33.69 12.99 -26.43
N ALA A 558 33.68 12.48 -27.67
CA ALA A 558 33.47 11.05 -27.96
C ALA A 558 34.49 10.11 -27.32
N TRP A 559 35.70 10.61 -27.01
CA TRP A 559 36.75 9.87 -26.32
C TRP A 559 36.39 9.53 -24.85
N MET A 560 35.44 10.26 -24.25
CA MET A 560 35.07 10.09 -22.85
C MET A 560 34.36 8.74 -22.61
N ALA A 561 33.52 8.28 -23.52
CA ALA A 561 32.82 7.00 -23.41
C ALA A 561 33.76 5.79 -23.25
N PRO A 562 34.73 5.55 -24.16
CA PRO A 562 35.67 4.44 -24.00
C PRO A 562 36.59 4.61 -22.78
N ALA A 563 36.92 5.85 -22.39
CA ALA A 563 37.68 6.09 -21.16
C ALA A 563 36.88 5.66 -19.91
N LEU A 564 35.61 6.04 -19.80
CA LEU A 564 34.72 5.64 -18.71
C LEU A 564 34.49 4.13 -18.67
N ALA A 565 34.29 3.49 -19.83
CA ALA A 565 34.17 2.04 -19.93
C ALA A 565 35.46 1.30 -19.51
N ALA A 566 36.63 1.94 -19.67
CA ALA A 566 37.89 1.43 -19.14
C ALA A 566 38.09 1.70 -17.63
N GLY A 567 37.12 2.34 -16.96
CA GLY A 567 37.21 2.76 -15.57
C GLY A 567 38.16 3.94 -15.33
N GLN A 568 38.45 4.73 -16.37
CA GLN A 568 39.34 5.89 -16.29
C GLN A 568 38.53 7.14 -15.98
N LEU A 569 38.76 7.71 -14.80
CA LEU A 569 38.17 8.96 -14.34
C LEU A 569 39.27 9.89 -13.86
N GLY A 570 39.28 11.11 -14.38
CA GLY A 570 40.23 12.15 -14.00
C GLY A 570 39.93 12.69 -12.60
N ASP A 571 40.99 13.00 -11.85
CA ASP A 571 40.93 13.65 -10.53
C ASP A 571 41.12 15.18 -10.61
N GLY A 572 41.22 15.72 -11.83
CA GLY A 572 41.47 17.14 -12.09
C GLY A 572 42.94 17.51 -12.21
N THR A 573 43.87 16.56 -12.04
CA THR A 573 45.30 16.80 -12.26
C THR A 573 45.67 16.61 -13.73
N PRO A 574 46.69 17.33 -14.24
CA PRO A 574 47.16 17.20 -15.63
C PRO A 574 47.65 15.80 -16.02
N SER A 575 48.05 14.99 -15.03
CA SER A 575 48.53 13.62 -15.19
C SER A 575 47.42 12.56 -15.19
N SER A 576 46.19 12.93 -14.85
CA SER A 576 45.09 11.97 -14.71
C SER A 576 44.58 11.48 -16.07
N LYS A 577 44.32 10.17 -16.15
CA LYS A 577 43.75 9.54 -17.36
C LYS A 577 42.23 9.48 -17.20
N GLY A 578 41.51 10.08 -18.15
CA GLY A 578 40.04 10.04 -18.23
C GLY A 578 39.36 11.38 -17.98
N PRO A 579 38.05 11.50 -18.28
CA PRO A 579 37.28 12.72 -18.02
C PRO A 579 37.07 12.96 -16.53
N THR A 580 37.07 14.23 -16.13
CA THR A 580 36.69 14.65 -14.77
C THR A 580 35.18 14.66 -14.60
N ALA A 581 34.69 14.49 -13.38
CA ALA A 581 33.25 14.58 -13.10
C ALA A 581 32.64 15.94 -13.51
N ALA A 582 33.44 17.01 -13.47
CA ALA A 582 33.03 18.33 -13.96
C ALA A 582 32.79 18.36 -15.48
N GLN A 583 33.63 17.69 -16.27
CA GLN A 583 33.47 17.56 -17.72
C GLN A 583 32.23 16.73 -18.10
N LEU A 584 31.82 15.79 -17.25
CA LEU A 584 30.62 14.97 -17.49
C LEU A 584 29.31 15.72 -17.22
N ARG A 585 29.34 16.74 -16.36
CA ARG A 585 28.14 17.44 -15.88
C ARG A 585 27.24 17.99 -17.00
N PRO A 586 27.73 18.65 -18.07
CA PRO A 586 26.87 19.16 -19.14
C PRO A 586 26.09 18.03 -19.85
N HIS A 587 26.72 16.89 -20.09
CA HIS A 587 26.09 15.72 -20.72
C HIS A 587 25.04 15.08 -19.81
N VAL A 588 25.33 15.00 -18.50
CA VAL A 588 24.35 14.53 -17.51
C VAL A 588 23.12 15.45 -17.45
N LEU A 589 23.32 16.77 -17.49
CA LEU A 589 22.21 17.73 -17.48
C LEU A 589 21.37 17.65 -18.77
N ALA A 590 21.99 17.44 -19.93
CA ALA A 590 21.29 17.21 -21.19
C ALA A 590 20.43 15.93 -21.13
N LEU A 591 20.99 14.84 -20.59
CA LEU A 591 20.25 13.59 -20.37
C LEU A 591 19.05 13.78 -19.44
N LEU A 592 19.23 14.55 -18.35
CA LEU A 592 18.15 14.87 -17.42
C LEU A 592 17.04 15.71 -18.06
N GLN A 593 17.38 16.64 -18.95
CA GLN A 593 16.38 17.42 -19.69
C GLN A 593 15.49 16.50 -20.54
N ARG A 594 16.06 15.48 -21.18
CA ARG A 594 15.30 14.46 -21.92
C ARG A 594 14.42 13.63 -20.99
N ALA A 595 14.94 13.21 -19.84
CA ALA A 595 14.18 12.47 -18.84
C ALA A 595 12.98 13.27 -18.32
N GLU A 596 13.13 14.58 -18.09
CA GLU A 596 12.07 15.49 -17.68
C GLU A 596 10.97 15.65 -18.72
N GLY A 597 11.33 15.77 -20.01
CA GLY A 597 10.35 15.79 -21.09
C GLY A 597 9.51 14.51 -21.13
N LEU A 598 10.15 13.34 -21.00
CA LEU A 598 9.45 12.06 -20.96
C LEU A 598 8.55 11.96 -19.72
N PHE A 599 9.06 12.30 -18.52
CA PHE A 599 8.28 12.26 -17.29
C PHE A 599 7.06 13.19 -17.35
N ALA A 600 7.24 14.45 -17.76
CA ALA A 600 6.15 15.42 -17.86
C ALA A 600 5.05 14.98 -18.82
N SER A 601 5.42 14.31 -19.91
CA SER A 601 4.45 13.78 -20.88
C SER A 601 3.72 12.51 -20.41
N ALA A 602 4.37 11.68 -19.58
CA ALA A 602 3.84 10.39 -19.14
C ALA A 602 3.09 10.46 -17.81
N ALA A 603 3.46 11.40 -16.91
CA ALA A 603 2.86 11.53 -15.59
C ALA A 603 1.33 11.73 -15.61
N PRO A 604 0.72 12.50 -16.55
CA PRO A 604 -0.73 12.65 -16.61
C PRO A 604 -1.48 11.32 -16.84
N ALA A 605 -0.88 10.34 -17.53
CA ALA A 605 -1.51 9.05 -17.78
C ALA A 605 -1.74 8.22 -16.51
N LEU A 606 -1.06 8.55 -15.40
CA LEU A 606 -1.35 7.94 -14.10
C LEU A 606 -2.81 8.19 -13.67
N ASP A 607 -3.44 9.23 -14.17
CA ASP A 607 -4.83 9.60 -13.85
C ASP A 607 -5.85 8.68 -14.51
N ASP A 608 -5.41 7.92 -15.51
CA ASP A 608 -6.21 6.91 -16.21
C ASP A 608 -6.16 5.54 -15.51
N VAL A 609 -5.30 5.38 -14.49
CA VAL A 609 -5.27 4.16 -13.68
C VAL A 609 -6.57 4.05 -12.88
N PRO A 610 -7.41 3.01 -13.09
CA PRO A 610 -8.78 2.96 -12.56
C PRO A 610 -8.83 2.81 -11.04
N SER A 611 -7.88 2.08 -10.46
CA SER A 611 -7.77 1.92 -9.01
C SER A 611 -7.17 3.18 -8.39
N ARG A 612 -8.00 3.95 -7.66
CA ARG A 612 -7.58 5.15 -6.92
C ARG A 612 -6.37 4.94 -5.99
N PRO A 613 -6.35 3.91 -5.12
CA PRO A 613 -5.19 3.70 -4.25
C PRO A 613 -3.96 3.23 -5.02
N ALA A 614 -4.13 2.51 -6.13
CA ALA A 614 -3.01 2.18 -7.01
C ALA A 614 -2.43 3.44 -7.68
N ARG A 615 -3.30 4.32 -8.19
CA ARG A 615 -2.94 5.63 -8.74
C ARG A 615 -2.16 6.46 -7.72
N ALA A 616 -2.66 6.60 -6.50
CA ALA A 616 -1.99 7.34 -5.43
C ALA A 616 -0.59 6.78 -5.15
N GLY A 617 -0.47 5.45 -5.04
CA GLY A 617 0.82 4.78 -4.83
C GLY A 617 1.80 4.95 -6.00
N LEU A 618 1.34 4.81 -7.24
CA LEU A 618 2.15 4.98 -8.44
C LEU A 618 2.61 6.43 -8.64
N ARG A 619 1.73 7.41 -8.44
CA ARG A 619 2.10 8.85 -8.46
C ARG A 619 3.19 9.15 -7.45
N ALA A 620 3.04 8.67 -6.21
CA ALA A 620 4.04 8.86 -5.17
C ALA A 620 5.37 8.16 -5.50
N ALA A 621 5.35 6.92 -5.98
CA ALA A 621 6.55 6.18 -6.36
C ALA A 621 7.31 6.88 -7.50
N CYS A 622 6.61 7.26 -8.56
CA CYS A 622 7.20 7.97 -9.69
C CYS A 622 7.75 9.34 -9.26
N ALA A 623 6.99 10.12 -8.48
CA ALA A 623 7.42 11.44 -8.02
C ALA A 623 8.64 11.38 -7.08
N VAL A 624 8.65 10.46 -6.11
CA VAL A 624 9.79 10.28 -5.19
C VAL A 624 11.05 9.88 -5.93
N TYR A 625 10.92 8.99 -6.92
CA TYR A 625 12.07 8.56 -7.71
C TYR A 625 12.55 9.67 -8.63
N PHE A 626 11.63 10.38 -9.27
CA PHE A 626 11.96 11.46 -10.19
C PHE A 626 12.56 12.69 -9.48
N ASP A 627 12.25 12.91 -8.21
CA ASP A 627 12.87 13.98 -7.39
C ASP A 627 14.40 13.85 -7.28
N ILE A 628 14.97 12.68 -7.59
CA ILE A 628 16.41 12.48 -7.77
C ILE A 628 16.97 13.44 -8.84
N ALA A 629 16.26 13.65 -9.96
CA ALA A 629 16.66 14.58 -11.00
C ALA A 629 16.83 16.02 -10.45
N GLN A 630 15.93 16.42 -9.54
CA GLN A 630 16.00 17.72 -8.89
C GLN A 630 17.20 17.81 -7.93
N VAL A 631 17.55 16.73 -7.22
CA VAL A 631 18.75 16.70 -6.39
C VAL A 631 20.02 16.78 -7.23
N ILE A 632 20.10 16.06 -8.35
CA ILE A 632 21.25 16.09 -9.27
C ILE A 632 21.47 17.51 -9.81
N ARG A 633 20.41 18.20 -10.26
CA ARG A 633 20.50 19.58 -10.77
C ARG A 633 21.02 20.58 -9.75
N HIS A 634 20.53 20.50 -8.53
CA HIS A 634 20.85 21.44 -7.44
C HIS A 634 22.05 20.99 -6.60
N GLN A 635 22.75 19.93 -7.00
CA GLN A 635 23.91 19.45 -6.28
C GLN A 635 25.03 20.50 -6.32
N PRO A 636 25.67 20.82 -5.17
CA PRO A 636 26.77 21.78 -5.10
C PRO A 636 27.91 21.40 -6.04
N ARG A 637 28.64 22.42 -6.53
CA ARG A 637 29.74 22.22 -7.47
C ARG A 637 30.81 21.30 -6.90
N GLU A 638 31.13 21.46 -5.61
CA GLU A 638 32.15 20.68 -4.92
C GLU A 638 31.76 19.19 -4.82
N ALA A 639 30.46 18.91 -4.66
CA ALA A 639 29.95 17.54 -4.63
C ALA A 639 30.01 16.88 -6.01
N TRP A 640 29.73 17.64 -7.08
CA TRP A 640 29.94 17.19 -8.45
C TRP A 640 31.40 16.88 -8.75
N GLU A 641 32.32 17.77 -8.37
CA GLU A 641 33.75 17.60 -8.62
C GLU A 641 34.32 16.36 -7.92
N ARG A 642 33.79 15.99 -6.74
CA ARG A 642 34.12 14.72 -6.08
C ARG A 642 33.49 13.48 -6.73
N GLY A 643 32.47 13.67 -7.57
CA GLY A 643 31.65 12.59 -8.11
C GLY A 643 30.72 11.97 -7.07
N ASP A 644 30.21 12.77 -6.14
CA ASP A 644 29.29 12.31 -5.10
C ASP A 644 27.95 11.87 -5.71
N ARG A 645 27.43 10.72 -5.27
CA ARG A 645 26.12 10.23 -5.69
C ARG A 645 24.99 11.08 -5.09
N ALA A 646 24.05 11.52 -5.91
CA ALA A 646 22.87 12.25 -5.45
C ALA A 646 21.92 11.35 -4.62
N VAL A 647 21.53 11.83 -3.42
CA VAL A 647 20.63 11.11 -2.50
C VAL A 647 19.50 12.01 -2.02
N VAL A 648 18.26 11.53 -2.10
CA VAL A 648 17.08 12.25 -1.59
C VAL A 648 16.89 11.94 -0.09
N PRO A 649 16.91 12.94 0.81
CA PRO A 649 16.70 12.75 2.23
C PRO A 649 15.33 12.12 2.57
N LYS A 650 15.25 11.35 3.66
CA LYS A 650 14.02 10.64 4.06
C LYS A 650 12.80 11.56 4.21
N TRP A 651 12.97 12.73 4.82
CA TRP A 651 11.89 13.69 5.03
C TRP A 651 11.37 14.27 3.70
N ARG A 652 12.27 14.56 2.75
CA ARG A 652 11.92 15.10 1.44
C ARG A 652 11.12 14.08 0.64
N ARG A 653 11.51 12.80 0.68
CA ARG A 653 10.73 11.69 0.10
C ARG A 653 9.31 11.64 0.67
N ALA A 654 9.16 11.79 1.98
CA ALA A 654 7.83 11.79 2.61
C ALA A 654 6.97 12.99 2.16
N VAL A 655 7.55 14.19 2.06
CA VAL A 655 6.84 15.39 1.59
C VAL A 655 6.43 15.25 0.11
N VAL A 656 7.32 14.77 -0.75
CA VAL A 656 7.04 14.55 -2.18
C VAL A 656 5.95 13.51 -2.35
N ALA A 657 6.03 12.39 -1.63
CA ALA A 657 5.01 11.35 -1.65
C ALA A 657 3.65 11.89 -1.21
N LEU A 658 3.60 12.64 -0.10
CA LEU A 658 2.35 13.22 0.42
C LEU A 658 1.74 14.19 -0.59
N ARG A 659 2.53 15.08 -1.18
CA ARG A 659 2.06 15.99 -2.24
C ARG A 659 1.53 15.23 -3.45
N ALA A 660 2.19 14.17 -3.88
CA ALA A 660 1.75 13.36 -5.02
C ALA A 660 0.45 12.58 -4.77
N VAL A 661 0.21 12.15 -3.52
CA VAL A 661 -1.03 11.43 -3.12
C VAL A 661 -2.23 12.36 -3.07
N TYR A 662 -2.04 13.61 -2.64
CA TYR A 662 -3.12 14.59 -2.41
C TYR A 662 -3.18 15.71 -3.45
N ALA A 663 -2.39 15.62 -4.53
CA ALA A 663 -2.54 16.43 -5.73
C ALA A 663 -3.70 15.91 -6.58
#